data_AF-A0A359CFJ9-F1
#
_entry.id   AF-A0A359CFJ9-F1
#
_cell.length_a   1.000
_cell.length_b   1.000
_cell.length_c   1.000
_cell.angle_alpha   90.00
_cell.angle_beta   90.00
_cell.angle_gamma   90.00
#
_symmetry.space_group_name_H-M   'P 1'
#
loop_
_entity.id
_entity.type
_entity.pdbx_description
1 polymer ?
#
loop_
_entity_poly.entity_id
_entity_poly.type
_entity_poly.pdbx_seq_one_letter_code
_entity_poly.pdbx_strand_id
1 'polypeptide(L)'
;MRNFFILLLFAGCVANVSAQGKIRLSGVIFEKSRSPVGQALVSIEKTAQKTYSDANGYYSLELAGGNYTVVVSALGYETQKRDIDLSGEGVNADFRLEPVSFSLNEIVVTGTGTPHYFKDAPVQTEVISGAALNEYAGRDIEEVIGGLSAGLTFNPNDMGSNVQLNGLKNDYILILIDGKRINGDVGGQNDLSRINFHNIERIEIVKGASSSLYGSDAIGGVINFISKRNTDKWSAANTTRIGAYGDLNQSNRIGFIRGKWNSTTSFSGRRTDGWKNTDLEYHRGKLVENSVTRTVNRSTNYTVSENLTYQLSKSFKWTADASFYEKHTYRPTGIPQWRFYDFYYRDQHYATGGRYEMKNKNYLSLDVDYDKNDYFYDYTSRDYTDYFDENGKRIVYYPGDRALQTSQRRRMGNMKGVFHLGEQHTLSSGVEYLHEKLVAPYRLKNNEASAYTLSVYIQEEWNPTEKINITGGMRLAEHKAFGKSLTPKISGLYKINDFSLRATYANGFKTPTVKELYYHYHATIMSKLKAYYGNERLKPQQSDYYAIGAEYNTPRIQASLTAYHNRIGNIISLQHTETSYEDRQLLVEETMRYVNLSKGRIYGLDVSFHVNLPHQIEAGGTYSYLNAKEQRTDDEEAEDYMKYVHINGTAHHNVTFQSSWRHAWKKYTMGISIYGRYQSERYYTSDGNAKPYQLWRINSVHSFFDKKRFPVDVHVGIDNLFNYVDRTPFGHNRGTISPGRTLYASVTIKFQHSDK
;
A
#
# COMPACT_ATOMS: atom_id res chain seq x y z
N MET A 1 81.23 -32.42 -19.15
CA MET A 1 79.82 -31.91 -19.12
C MET A 1 78.86 -33.08 -19.36
N ARG A 2 77.58 -32.96 -19.02
CA ARG A 2 76.70 -34.12 -18.72
C ARG A 2 75.70 -34.41 -19.85
N ASN A 3 75.64 -35.65 -20.33
CA ASN A 3 74.75 -36.11 -21.42
C ASN A 3 73.42 -36.69 -20.89
N PHE A 4 72.43 -36.87 -21.80
CA PHE A 4 71.35 -37.90 -21.96
C PHE A 4 70.08 -37.24 -22.60
N PHE A 5 69.27 -37.80 -23.53
CA PHE A 5 68.79 -39.18 -23.90
C PHE A 5 67.79 -39.75 -22.87
N ILE A 6 66.65 -40.41 -23.14
CA ILE A 6 65.88 -40.92 -24.32
C ILE A 6 64.37 -40.87 -23.89
N LEU A 7 63.28 -40.73 -24.66
CA LEU A 7 62.88 -40.84 -26.09
C LEU A 7 62.06 -42.12 -26.45
N LEU A 8 60.73 -41.98 -26.57
CA LEU A 8 59.73 -42.99 -27.04
C LEU A 8 59.46 -44.21 -26.12
N LEU A 9 58.24 -44.76 -26.22
CA LEU A 9 57.71 -46.02 -25.62
C LEU A 9 57.61 -46.02 -24.06
N PHE A 10 56.67 -46.73 -23.39
CA PHE A 10 55.89 -47.94 -23.74
C PHE A 10 54.41 -47.86 -23.23
N ALA A 11 53.64 -48.93 -23.46
CA ALA A 11 52.17 -49.03 -23.36
C ALA A 11 51.53 -49.07 -21.94
N GLY A 12 50.19 -48.91 -21.91
CA GLY A 12 49.35 -49.99 -21.39
C GLY A 12 48.50 -49.78 -20.12
N CYS A 13 47.43 -48.97 -20.18
CA CYS A 13 46.28 -49.17 -19.29
C CYS A 13 44.96 -48.65 -19.89
N VAL A 14 44.31 -49.47 -20.73
CA VAL A 14 42.91 -49.23 -21.12
C VAL A 14 42.02 -49.86 -20.05
N ALA A 15 41.67 -49.07 -19.04
CA ALA A 15 40.64 -49.47 -18.09
C ALA A 15 39.28 -49.49 -18.82
N ASN A 16 38.70 -50.69 -18.97
CA ASN A 16 37.36 -50.85 -19.52
C ASN A 16 36.36 -50.13 -18.60
N VAL A 17 35.87 -48.96 -19.02
CA VAL A 17 34.69 -48.35 -18.42
C VAL A 17 33.49 -49.18 -18.85
N SER A 18 33.13 -50.17 -18.02
CA SER A 18 31.92 -50.95 -18.19
C SER A 18 30.74 -50.00 -18.39
N ALA A 19 30.02 -50.17 -19.50
CA ALA A 19 28.82 -49.39 -19.77
C ALA A 19 27.77 -49.73 -18.70
N GLN A 20 27.63 -48.88 -17.69
CA GLN A 20 26.49 -48.94 -16.77
C GLN A 20 25.22 -48.79 -17.61
N GLY A 21 24.41 -49.85 -17.66
CA GLY A 21 23.14 -49.83 -18.37
C GLY A 21 22.29 -48.69 -17.84
N LYS A 22 21.84 -47.81 -18.74
CA LYS A 22 20.95 -46.73 -18.32
C LYS A 22 19.57 -47.29 -18.05
N ILE A 23 19.04 -47.00 -16.87
CA ILE A 23 17.69 -47.37 -16.45
C ILE A 23 16.76 -46.20 -16.80
N ARG A 24 15.65 -46.54 -17.46
CA ARG A 24 14.61 -45.58 -17.86
C ARG A 24 13.67 -45.32 -16.68
N LEU A 25 13.69 -44.11 -16.14
CA LEU A 25 12.66 -43.60 -15.25
C LEU A 25 11.58 -42.92 -16.10
N SER A 26 10.31 -43.28 -15.90
CA SER A 26 9.18 -42.62 -16.56
C SER A 26 7.91 -42.66 -15.72
N GLY A 27 6.85 -41.97 -16.14
CA GLY A 27 5.57 -41.95 -15.42
C GLY A 27 4.66 -40.83 -15.94
N VAL A 28 3.52 -40.64 -15.30
CA VAL A 28 2.55 -39.57 -15.59
C VAL A 28 2.47 -38.61 -14.41
N ILE A 29 2.36 -37.32 -14.72
CA ILE A 29 2.19 -36.24 -13.76
C ILE A 29 0.76 -35.72 -13.89
N PHE A 30 0.00 -35.76 -12.80
CA PHE A 30 -1.42 -35.38 -12.80
C PHE A 30 -1.81 -34.60 -11.53
N GLU A 31 -2.89 -33.84 -11.61
CA GLU A 31 -3.46 -33.14 -10.44
C GLU A 31 -4.49 -34.02 -9.70
N LYS A 32 -4.98 -33.52 -8.55
CA LYS A 32 -6.01 -34.16 -7.71
C LYS A 32 -7.30 -34.58 -8.45
N SER A 33 -7.63 -33.95 -9.58
CA SER A 33 -8.77 -34.33 -10.43
C SER A 33 -8.51 -35.50 -11.39
N ARG A 34 -7.26 -36.02 -11.42
CA ARG A 34 -6.70 -36.89 -12.48
C ARG A 34 -6.50 -36.23 -13.85
N SER A 35 -6.64 -34.90 -13.96
CA SER A 35 -6.22 -34.18 -15.18
C SER A 35 -4.68 -34.19 -15.30
N PRO A 36 -4.12 -34.38 -16.51
CA PRO A 36 -2.66 -34.40 -16.72
C PRO A 36 -2.04 -33.00 -16.57
N VAL A 37 -0.82 -32.93 -16.02
CA VAL A 37 -0.04 -31.69 -15.84
C VAL A 37 1.16 -31.71 -16.77
N GLY A 38 1.00 -31.11 -17.95
CA GLY A 38 2.06 -30.96 -18.94
C GLY A 38 3.05 -29.84 -18.64
N GLN A 39 4.23 -29.90 -19.25
CA GLN A 39 5.36 -28.97 -19.04
C GLN A 39 5.89 -28.91 -17.59
N ALA A 40 5.54 -29.87 -16.74
CA ALA A 40 6.12 -30.00 -15.41
C ALA A 40 7.60 -30.42 -15.53
N LEU A 41 8.48 -29.71 -14.84
CA LEU A 41 9.91 -29.99 -14.77
C LEU A 41 10.14 -31.17 -13.81
N VAL A 42 10.64 -32.28 -14.34
CA VAL A 42 11.18 -33.40 -13.56
C VAL A 42 12.69 -33.25 -13.50
N SER A 43 13.27 -33.24 -12.31
CA SER A 43 14.71 -33.04 -12.11
C SER A 43 15.25 -33.92 -11.00
N ILE A 44 16.53 -34.29 -11.11
CA ILE A 44 17.18 -35.21 -10.19
C ILE A 44 18.13 -34.43 -9.29
N GLU A 45 17.84 -34.39 -7.99
CA GLU A 45 18.57 -33.56 -7.02
C GLU A 45 20.07 -33.89 -7.00
N LYS A 46 20.92 -32.86 -6.83
CA LYS A 46 22.40 -32.92 -6.89
C LYS A 46 22.98 -33.35 -8.26
N THR A 47 22.19 -33.46 -9.32
CA THR A 47 22.69 -33.76 -10.68
C THR A 47 22.28 -32.70 -11.71
N ALA A 48 22.77 -32.84 -12.95
CA ALA A 48 22.32 -32.04 -14.09
C ALA A 48 21.14 -32.67 -14.88
N GLN A 49 20.69 -33.87 -14.50
CA GLN A 49 19.66 -34.64 -15.20
C GLN A 49 18.27 -34.06 -14.96
N LYS A 50 17.53 -33.81 -16.05
CA LYS A 50 16.15 -33.30 -16.02
C LYS A 50 15.41 -33.58 -17.34
N THR A 51 14.09 -33.65 -17.25
CA THR A 51 13.16 -33.77 -18.38
C THR A 51 11.91 -32.92 -18.11
N TYR A 52 10.98 -32.85 -19.06
CA TYR A 52 9.69 -32.18 -18.90
C TYR A 52 8.56 -33.13 -19.32
N SER A 53 7.38 -33.00 -18.70
CA SER A 53 6.20 -33.74 -19.18
C SER A 53 5.66 -33.19 -20.51
N ASP A 54 5.12 -34.09 -21.34
CA ASP A 54 4.38 -33.77 -22.55
C ASP A 54 2.97 -33.20 -22.24
N ALA A 55 2.15 -32.96 -23.26
CA ALA A 55 0.79 -32.45 -23.07
C ALA A 55 -0.16 -33.42 -22.31
N ASN A 56 0.19 -34.70 -22.24
CA ASN A 56 -0.54 -35.74 -21.53
C ASN A 56 0.02 -36.01 -20.12
N GLY A 57 0.96 -35.17 -19.65
CA GLY A 57 1.62 -35.33 -18.35
C GLY A 57 2.69 -36.43 -18.34
N TYR A 58 2.95 -37.13 -19.45
CA TYR A 58 3.93 -38.21 -19.51
C TYR A 58 5.35 -37.67 -19.56
N TYR A 59 6.26 -38.26 -18.78
CA TYR A 59 7.68 -37.91 -18.77
C TYR A 59 8.57 -39.16 -18.88
N SER A 60 9.80 -38.98 -19.39
CA SER A 60 10.82 -40.05 -19.45
C SER A 60 12.23 -39.47 -19.35
N LEU A 61 13.12 -40.19 -18.66
CA LEU A 61 14.51 -39.82 -18.36
C LEU A 61 15.39 -41.08 -18.27
N GLU A 62 16.65 -41.01 -18.70
CA GLU A 62 17.61 -42.12 -18.63
C GLU A 62 18.73 -41.82 -17.62
N LEU A 63 18.88 -42.66 -16.60
CA LEU A 63 19.82 -42.49 -15.49
C LEU A 63 20.72 -43.72 -15.35
N ALA A 64 21.84 -43.59 -14.65
CA ALA A 64 22.57 -44.77 -14.17
C ALA A 64 21.75 -45.45 -13.05
N GLY A 65 22.08 -46.69 -12.69
CA GLY A 65 21.45 -47.36 -11.56
C GLY A 65 21.84 -46.74 -10.21
N GLY A 66 20.88 -46.64 -9.29
CA GLY A 66 21.07 -46.07 -7.96
C GLY A 66 19.84 -45.35 -7.39
N ASN A 67 19.96 -44.85 -6.16
CA ASN A 67 18.92 -44.09 -5.47
C ASN A 67 19.00 -42.60 -5.80
N TYR A 68 17.85 -42.00 -6.13
CA TYR A 68 17.73 -40.61 -6.54
C TYR A 68 16.51 -39.91 -5.93
N THR A 69 16.73 -38.73 -5.34
CA THR A 69 15.64 -37.81 -4.99
C THR A 69 15.15 -37.10 -6.26
N VAL A 70 13.94 -37.43 -6.69
CA VAL A 70 13.28 -36.85 -7.86
C VAL A 70 12.40 -35.69 -7.41
N VAL A 71 12.61 -34.54 -8.04
CA VAL A 71 11.95 -33.26 -7.74
C VAL A 71 11.12 -32.85 -8.95
N VAL A 72 9.80 -32.81 -8.76
CA VAL A 72 8.82 -32.47 -9.79
C VAL A 72 8.16 -31.13 -9.45
N SER A 73 8.17 -30.20 -10.40
CA SER A 73 7.68 -28.84 -10.22
C SER A 73 6.92 -28.35 -11.45
N ALA A 74 5.73 -27.78 -11.23
CA ALA A 74 4.93 -27.16 -12.28
C ALA A 74 4.47 -25.75 -11.83
N LEU A 75 4.22 -24.86 -12.79
CA LEU A 75 3.74 -23.51 -12.49
C LEU A 75 2.30 -23.58 -11.96
N GLY A 76 2.06 -23.02 -10.77
CA GLY A 76 0.75 -23.10 -10.11
C GLY A 76 0.53 -24.38 -9.28
N TYR A 77 1.59 -25.14 -8.99
CA TYR A 77 1.51 -26.36 -8.17
C TYR A 77 2.63 -26.43 -7.13
N GLU A 78 2.41 -27.21 -6.07
CA GLU A 78 3.42 -27.49 -5.07
C GLU A 78 4.54 -28.39 -5.64
N THR A 79 5.79 -28.17 -5.22
CA THR A 79 6.93 -28.95 -5.70
C THR A 79 7.03 -30.28 -4.95
N GLN A 80 6.62 -31.37 -5.60
CA GLN A 80 6.72 -32.70 -5.02
C GLN A 80 8.16 -33.22 -5.06
N LYS A 81 8.63 -33.77 -3.94
CA LYS A 81 9.86 -34.57 -3.86
C LYS A 81 9.52 -36.03 -3.56
N ARG A 82 10.26 -36.97 -4.17
CA ARG A 82 10.14 -38.41 -3.91
C ARG A 82 11.47 -39.10 -4.16
N ASP A 83 11.93 -39.91 -3.21
CA ASP A 83 13.09 -40.79 -3.43
C ASP A 83 12.67 -42.03 -4.22
N ILE A 84 13.50 -42.41 -5.20
CA ILE A 84 13.27 -43.52 -6.12
C ILE A 84 14.58 -44.32 -6.28
N ASP A 85 14.48 -45.64 -6.11
CA ASP A 85 15.56 -46.57 -6.43
C ASP A 85 15.47 -47.02 -7.90
N LEU A 86 16.60 -46.97 -8.62
CA LEU A 86 16.74 -47.43 -9.99
C LEU A 86 17.64 -48.67 -10.02
N SER A 87 17.06 -49.82 -9.67
CA SER A 87 17.77 -51.10 -9.50
C SER A 87 17.28 -52.23 -10.44
N GLY A 88 16.28 -51.96 -11.31
CA GLY A 88 15.71 -52.94 -12.26
C GLY A 88 15.55 -52.42 -13.69
N GLU A 89 14.93 -53.21 -14.57
CA GLU A 89 14.75 -52.92 -16.00
C GLU A 89 13.69 -51.84 -16.29
N GLY A 90 13.99 -50.61 -15.89
CA GLY A 90 13.08 -49.47 -15.99
C GLY A 90 12.17 -49.34 -14.78
N VAL A 91 11.85 -48.09 -14.42
CA VAL A 91 11.03 -47.77 -13.25
C VAL A 91 9.92 -46.82 -13.68
N ASN A 92 8.68 -47.17 -13.32
CA ASN A 92 7.52 -46.30 -13.47
C ASN A 92 7.21 -45.63 -12.12
N ALA A 93 7.10 -44.30 -12.11
CA ALA A 93 6.74 -43.53 -10.93
C ALA A 93 5.86 -42.33 -11.29
N ASP A 94 4.57 -42.43 -11.01
CA ASP A 94 3.65 -41.30 -11.14
C ASP A 94 3.89 -40.25 -10.03
N PHE A 95 3.60 -39.00 -10.38
CA PHE A 95 3.66 -37.84 -9.48
C PHE A 95 2.31 -37.13 -9.46
N ARG A 96 1.84 -36.78 -8.25
CA ARG A 96 0.59 -36.06 -8.05
C ARG A 96 0.89 -34.66 -7.50
N LEU A 97 0.53 -33.67 -8.28
CA LEU A 97 0.75 -32.26 -7.93
C LEU A 97 -0.56 -31.65 -7.38
N GLU A 98 -0.45 -30.95 -6.25
CA GLU A 98 -1.57 -30.18 -5.68
C GLU A 98 -1.48 -28.71 -6.14
N PRO A 99 -2.57 -28.09 -6.64
CA PRO A 99 -2.54 -26.70 -7.08
C PRO A 99 -2.23 -25.72 -5.94
N VAL A 100 -1.28 -24.82 -6.16
CA VAL A 100 -0.98 -23.69 -5.27
C VAL A 100 -1.85 -22.51 -5.67
N SER A 101 -2.89 -22.26 -4.86
CA SER A 101 -3.53 -20.95 -4.87
C SER A 101 -2.59 -19.94 -4.23
N PHE A 102 -1.98 -19.09 -5.06
CA PHE A 102 -0.95 -18.14 -4.61
C PHE A 102 -1.45 -17.15 -3.55
N SER A 103 -2.73 -16.75 -3.59
CA SER A 103 -3.34 -15.84 -2.62
C SER A 103 -3.60 -16.47 -1.24
N LEU A 104 -4.11 -17.71 -1.20
CA LEU A 104 -4.58 -18.33 0.06
C LEU A 104 -3.44 -18.68 1.04
N ASN A 105 -2.21 -18.77 0.53
CA ASN A 105 -1.00 -19.05 1.32
C ASN A 105 -0.14 -17.79 1.57
N GLU A 106 -0.55 -16.60 1.13
CA GLU A 106 0.11 -15.36 1.57
C GLU A 106 -0.03 -15.19 3.09
N ILE A 107 1.03 -14.74 3.75
CA ILE A 107 1.02 -14.47 5.20
C ILE A 107 0.66 -13.01 5.42
N VAL A 108 -0.44 -12.76 6.12
CA VAL A 108 -0.85 -11.43 6.58
C VAL A 108 -0.52 -11.24 8.06
N VAL A 109 -0.24 -10.00 8.44
CA VAL A 109 0.05 -9.63 9.83
C VAL A 109 -0.87 -8.51 10.32
N THR A 110 -1.43 -7.70 9.41
CA THR A 110 -2.04 -6.40 9.77
C THR A 110 -3.39 -6.52 10.50
N GLY A 111 -4.15 -7.60 10.33
CA GLY A 111 -5.48 -7.75 10.97
C GLY A 111 -5.44 -7.94 12.51
N THR A 112 -4.40 -8.61 13.00
CA THR A 112 -4.21 -9.02 14.40
C THR A 112 -2.89 -8.54 15.00
N GLY A 113 -1.93 -8.14 14.17
CA GLY A 113 -0.55 -7.87 14.57
C GLY A 113 0.30 -9.14 14.79
N THR A 114 -0.22 -10.31 14.38
CA THR A 114 0.39 -11.65 14.47
C THR A 114 0.31 -12.35 13.10
N PRO A 115 1.25 -13.24 12.73
CA PRO A 115 1.28 -13.82 11.39
C PRO A 115 0.25 -14.95 11.22
N HIS A 116 -0.66 -14.81 10.24
CA HIS A 116 -1.56 -15.87 9.79
C HIS A 116 -1.46 -16.06 8.28
N TYR A 117 -1.82 -17.23 7.75
CA TYR A 117 -2.18 -17.32 6.35
C TYR A 117 -3.45 -16.51 6.08
N PHE A 118 -3.59 -15.93 4.89
CA PHE A 118 -4.73 -15.09 4.49
C PHE A 118 -6.10 -15.73 4.81
N LYS A 119 -6.27 -17.01 4.44
CA LYS A 119 -7.48 -17.82 4.71
C LYS A 119 -7.79 -18.04 6.21
N ASP A 120 -6.78 -17.89 7.08
CA ASP A 120 -6.84 -18.22 8.51
C ASP A 120 -6.87 -16.97 9.40
N ALA A 121 -6.46 -15.80 8.89
CA ALA A 121 -6.48 -14.53 9.60
C ALA A 121 -7.92 -14.18 10.02
N PRO A 122 -8.23 -13.91 11.30
CA PRO A 122 -9.62 -13.78 11.75
C PRO A 122 -10.31 -12.48 11.30
N VAL A 123 -9.56 -11.39 11.16
CA VAL A 123 -10.05 -10.08 10.73
C VAL A 123 -10.01 -9.96 9.21
N GLN A 124 -11.12 -9.53 8.60
CA GLN A 124 -11.20 -9.35 7.14
C GLN A 124 -10.12 -8.40 6.65
N THR A 125 -9.23 -8.94 5.82
CA THR A 125 -8.13 -8.23 5.17
C THR A 125 -8.31 -8.41 3.67
N GLU A 126 -7.95 -7.41 2.88
CA GLU A 126 -7.81 -7.47 1.43
C GLU A 126 -6.32 -7.40 1.09
N VAL A 127 -5.83 -8.24 0.17
CA VAL A 127 -4.40 -8.31 -0.15
C VAL A 127 -4.19 -8.07 -1.64
N ILE A 128 -3.35 -7.09 -1.96
CA ILE A 128 -2.90 -6.82 -3.33
C ILE A 128 -1.47 -7.35 -3.46
N SER A 129 -1.31 -8.49 -4.12
CA SER A 129 -0.01 -9.15 -4.28
C SER A 129 0.94 -8.36 -5.19
N GLY A 130 2.25 -8.45 -4.94
CA GLY A 130 3.27 -7.83 -5.78
C GLY A 130 3.29 -8.36 -7.22
N ALA A 131 2.69 -9.52 -7.48
CA ALA A 131 2.43 -10.00 -8.83
C ALA A 131 1.40 -9.10 -9.54
N ALA A 132 0.25 -8.82 -8.92
CA ALA A 132 -0.78 -7.93 -9.46
C ALA A 132 -0.26 -6.49 -9.63
N LEU A 133 0.55 -5.98 -8.68
CA LEU A 133 1.19 -4.66 -8.80
C LEU A 133 2.10 -4.57 -10.05
N ASN A 134 2.94 -5.59 -10.26
CA ASN A 134 3.82 -5.66 -11.43
C ASN A 134 3.03 -5.85 -12.73
N GLU A 135 1.95 -6.63 -12.72
CA GLU A 135 1.18 -6.96 -13.93
C GLU A 135 0.35 -5.75 -14.40
N TYR A 136 -0.34 -5.06 -13.49
CA TYR A 136 -1.06 -3.82 -13.80
C TYR A 136 -0.08 -2.74 -14.34
N ALA A 137 1.11 -2.65 -13.74
CA ALA A 137 2.22 -1.78 -14.16
C ALA A 137 1.80 -0.30 -14.31
N GLY A 138 1.18 0.29 -13.28
CA GLY A 138 0.64 1.66 -13.32
C GLY A 138 1.70 2.76 -13.43
N ARG A 139 1.25 4.01 -13.53
CA ARG A 139 2.10 5.21 -13.46
C ARG A 139 2.61 5.47 -12.05
N ASP A 140 1.74 5.22 -11.07
CA ASP A 140 1.98 5.34 -9.63
C ASP A 140 1.12 4.35 -8.84
N ILE A 141 1.36 4.31 -7.52
CA ILE A 141 0.69 3.40 -6.60
C ILE A 141 -0.82 3.66 -6.48
N GLU A 142 -1.28 4.88 -6.71
CA GLU A 142 -2.69 5.28 -6.59
C GLU A 142 -3.51 4.76 -7.79
N GLU A 143 -2.95 4.89 -9.00
CA GLU A 143 -3.52 4.30 -10.21
C GLU A 143 -3.57 2.76 -10.12
N VAL A 144 -2.55 2.13 -9.51
CA VAL A 144 -2.52 0.68 -9.29
C VAL A 144 -3.59 0.25 -8.26
N ILE A 145 -3.54 0.78 -7.03
CA ILE A 145 -4.48 0.38 -5.97
C ILE A 145 -5.92 0.66 -6.39
N GLY A 146 -6.20 1.86 -6.91
CA GLY A 146 -7.53 2.25 -7.37
C GLY A 146 -7.95 1.59 -8.69
N GLY A 147 -7.05 0.85 -9.36
CA GLY A 147 -7.38 0.00 -10.50
C GLY A 147 -7.73 -1.44 -10.10
N LEU A 148 -7.26 -1.89 -8.93
CA LEU A 148 -7.45 -3.25 -8.43
C LEU A 148 -8.55 -3.34 -7.36
N SER A 149 -8.64 -2.35 -6.45
CA SER A 149 -9.62 -2.28 -5.37
C SER A 149 -10.70 -1.21 -5.59
N ALA A 150 -11.98 -1.61 -5.53
CA ALA A 150 -13.12 -0.70 -5.59
C ALA A 150 -13.42 -0.02 -4.25
N GLY A 151 -12.94 -0.55 -3.12
CA GLY A 151 -13.12 0.05 -1.79
C GLY A 151 -12.23 1.28 -1.54
N LEU A 152 -11.22 1.48 -2.40
CA LEU A 152 -10.24 2.58 -2.31
C LEU A 152 -10.39 3.55 -3.48
N THR A 153 -10.65 4.81 -3.16
CA THR A 153 -10.71 5.91 -4.15
C THR A 153 -9.65 6.96 -3.85
N PHE A 154 -9.27 7.72 -4.88
CA PHE A 154 -8.17 8.69 -4.81
C PHE A 154 -8.65 10.00 -5.42
N ASN A 155 -8.54 11.08 -4.65
CA ASN A 155 -8.96 12.42 -5.03
C ASN A 155 -7.74 13.36 -4.96
N PRO A 156 -6.86 13.35 -5.98
CA PRO A 156 -5.65 14.17 -6.00
C PRO A 156 -5.93 15.65 -6.19
N ASN A 157 -5.09 16.47 -5.55
CA ASN A 157 -5.07 17.93 -5.63
C ASN A 157 -3.61 18.40 -5.81
N ASP A 158 -3.38 19.72 -5.80
CA ASP A 158 -2.02 20.28 -5.99
C ASP A 158 -1.02 19.88 -4.89
N MET A 159 -1.48 19.49 -3.69
CA MET A 159 -0.66 19.10 -2.55
C MET A 159 -0.20 17.63 -2.62
N GLY A 160 -0.99 16.77 -3.26
CA GLY A 160 -0.82 15.32 -3.21
C GLY A 160 -2.16 14.60 -3.36
N SER A 161 -2.21 13.34 -2.92
CA SER A 161 -3.40 12.50 -3.10
C SER A 161 -4.16 12.23 -1.83
N ASN A 162 -5.47 12.45 -1.89
CA ASN A 162 -6.38 12.11 -0.81
C ASN A 162 -6.96 10.73 -1.08
N VAL A 163 -6.37 9.70 -0.45
CA VAL A 163 -6.99 8.38 -0.37
C VAL A 163 -8.30 8.46 0.44
N GLN A 164 -9.30 7.69 0.03
CA GLN A 164 -10.55 7.49 0.75
C GLN A 164 -10.90 6.00 0.76
N LEU A 165 -11.14 5.45 1.95
CA LEU A 165 -11.47 4.05 2.22
C LEU A 165 -12.84 4.00 2.90
N ASN A 166 -13.79 3.23 2.36
CA ASN A 166 -15.14 3.10 2.91
C ASN A 166 -15.81 4.47 3.20
N GLY A 167 -15.52 5.47 2.36
CA GLY A 167 -16.01 6.85 2.48
C GLY A 167 -15.24 7.77 3.45
N LEU A 168 -14.27 7.26 4.20
CA LEU A 168 -13.48 8.02 5.15
C LEU A 168 -12.19 8.57 4.52
N LYS A 169 -11.90 9.83 4.80
CA LYS A 169 -10.76 10.60 4.24
C LYS A 169 -9.42 10.11 4.84
N ASN A 170 -8.31 10.50 4.20
CA ASN A 170 -6.93 10.14 4.55
C ASN A 170 -6.63 10.19 6.07
N ASP A 171 -7.12 11.22 6.77
CA ASP A 171 -6.93 11.42 8.22
C ASP A 171 -7.49 10.31 9.15
N TYR A 172 -8.30 9.39 8.61
CA TYR A 172 -8.90 8.27 9.34
C TYR A 172 -8.30 6.91 8.89
N ILE A 173 -7.29 6.93 8.02
CA ILE A 173 -6.68 5.75 7.42
C ILE A 173 -5.21 5.73 7.83
N LEU A 174 -4.81 4.74 8.62
CA LEU A 174 -3.40 4.57 8.96
C LEU A 174 -2.68 3.92 7.80
N ILE A 175 -1.63 4.57 7.28
CA ILE A 175 -0.72 3.96 6.31
C ILE A 175 0.57 3.55 7.01
N LEU A 176 0.99 2.31 6.74
CA LEU A 176 2.20 1.69 7.28
C LEU A 176 3.13 1.25 6.14
N ILE A 177 4.43 1.25 6.39
CA ILE A 177 5.43 0.51 5.60
C ILE A 177 6.10 -0.49 6.54
N ASP A 178 6.09 -1.78 6.18
CA ASP A 178 6.59 -2.88 7.03
C ASP A 178 6.03 -2.87 8.48
N GLY A 179 4.80 -2.39 8.67
CA GLY A 179 4.17 -2.21 9.97
C GLY A 179 4.50 -0.91 10.72
N LYS A 180 5.45 -0.11 10.24
CA LYS A 180 5.84 1.21 10.80
C LYS A 180 5.00 2.32 10.19
N ARG A 181 4.54 3.29 11.00
CA ARG A 181 3.69 4.39 10.53
C ARG A 181 4.44 5.30 9.55
N ILE A 182 3.80 5.77 8.48
CA ILE A 182 4.26 6.96 7.73
C ILE A 182 3.56 8.23 8.23
N ASN A 183 3.93 9.41 7.70
CA ASN A 183 3.33 10.69 8.07
C ASN A 183 3.04 11.59 6.87
N GLY A 184 1.86 12.22 6.86
CA GLY A 184 1.54 13.35 6.00
C GLY A 184 2.06 14.70 6.52
N ASP A 185 1.55 15.79 5.95
CA ASP A 185 1.45 17.06 6.69
C ASP A 185 0.32 16.94 7.73
N VAL A 186 0.38 17.77 8.79
CA VAL A 186 -0.62 17.77 9.85
C VAL A 186 -2.00 18.07 9.25
N GLY A 187 -3.04 17.39 9.73
CA GLY A 187 -4.31 17.31 9.00
C GLY A 187 -4.38 16.07 8.10
N GLY A 188 -3.58 15.04 8.37
CA GLY A 188 -3.84 13.66 7.95
C GLY A 188 -3.55 13.32 6.49
N GLN A 189 -2.98 14.23 5.70
CA GLN A 189 -2.76 14.00 4.26
C GLN A 189 -1.46 13.24 4.00
N ASN A 190 -1.49 11.93 4.18
CA ASN A 190 -0.43 11.02 3.74
C ASN A 190 -0.33 11.01 2.21
N ASP A 191 0.66 11.70 1.66
CA ASP A 191 1.01 11.60 0.23
C ASP A 191 1.64 10.25 -0.09
N LEU A 192 0.90 9.40 -0.81
CA LEU A 192 1.33 8.06 -1.23
C LEU A 192 2.37 8.09 -2.35
N SER A 193 2.57 9.20 -3.05
CA SER A 193 3.50 9.27 -4.20
C SER A 193 4.99 9.09 -3.81
N ARG A 194 5.31 9.01 -2.51
CA ARG A 194 6.60 8.56 -1.98
C ARG A 194 6.86 7.05 -2.09
N ILE A 195 5.80 6.24 -2.25
CA ILE A 195 5.86 4.77 -2.24
C ILE A 195 5.98 4.23 -3.66
N ASN A 196 7.14 3.67 -4.02
CA ASN A 196 7.33 3.03 -5.32
C ASN A 196 6.88 1.55 -5.28
N PHE A 197 5.79 1.24 -5.98
CA PHE A 197 5.18 -0.11 -5.97
C PHE A 197 6.10 -1.23 -6.48
N HIS A 198 7.12 -0.92 -7.29
CA HIS A 198 8.12 -1.91 -7.71
C HIS A 198 8.93 -2.48 -6.53
N ASN A 199 9.01 -1.75 -5.41
CA ASN A 199 9.70 -2.17 -4.18
C ASN A 199 8.76 -2.86 -3.17
N ILE A 200 7.46 -2.97 -3.47
CA ILE A 200 6.44 -3.56 -2.59
C ILE A 200 6.19 -5.04 -2.93
N GLU A 201 6.21 -5.90 -1.93
CA GLU A 201 5.98 -7.35 -2.01
C GLU A 201 4.48 -7.68 -2.04
N ARG A 202 3.70 -7.00 -1.21
CA ARG A 202 2.23 -7.01 -1.19
C ARG A 202 1.72 -5.79 -0.40
N ILE A 203 0.43 -5.51 -0.52
CA ILE A 203 -0.27 -4.50 0.27
C ILE A 203 -1.36 -5.21 1.08
N GLU A 204 -1.35 -5.07 2.39
CA GLU A 204 -2.39 -5.58 3.30
C GLU A 204 -3.34 -4.44 3.67
N ILE A 205 -4.63 -4.56 3.35
CA ILE A 205 -5.66 -3.55 3.59
C ILE A 205 -6.68 -4.11 4.59
N VAL A 206 -6.66 -3.61 5.82
CA VAL A 206 -7.66 -3.94 6.86
C VAL A 206 -8.71 -2.85 6.87
N LYS A 207 -9.99 -3.21 6.68
CA LYS A 207 -11.09 -2.24 6.54
C LYS A 207 -11.85 -2.07 7.86
N GLY A 208 -12.12 -0.82 8.23
CA GLY A 208 -12.80 -0.45 9.47
C GLY A 208 -11.88 -0.32 10.69
N ALA A 209 -12.50 -0.04 11.84
CA ALA A 209 -11.77 0.39 13.03
C ALA A 209 -10.77 -0.68 13.52
N SER A 210 -9.50 -0.29 13.59
CA SER A 210 -8.37 -1.12 14.03
C SER A 210 -7.55 -0.46 15.15
N SER A 211 -8.08 0.62 15.74
CA SER A 211 -7.46 1.42 16.79
C SER A 211 -7.05 0.67 18.06
N SER A 212 -7.65 -0.49 18.35
CA SER A 212 -7.23 -1.33 19.50
C SER A 212 -5.80 -1.84 19.38
N LEU A 213 -5.30 -2.04 18.16
CA LEU A 213 -3.89 -2.32 17.88
C LEU A 213 -3.17 -1.01 17.53
N TYR A 214 -3.74 -0.23 16.60
CA TYR A 214 -3.04 0.81 15.86
C TYR A 214 -3.32 2.26 16.31
N GLY A 215 -4.06 2.48 17.39
CA GLY A 215 -4.27 3.81 17.98
C GLY A 215 -5.12 4.77 17.12
N SER A 216 -4.80 6.06 17.19
CA SER A 216 -5.64 7.19 16.75
C SER A 216 -6.00 7.22 15.26
N ASP A 217 -5.16 6.65 14.41
CA ASP A 217 -5.22 6.97 12.98
C ASP A 217 -6.03 5.93 12.18
N ALA A 218 -6.49 4.88 12.86
CA ALA A 218 -7.03 3.66 12.26
C ALA A 218 -8.57 3.50 12.45
N ILE A 219 -9.33 4.58 12.28
CA ILE A 219 -10.82 4.56 12.35
C ILE A 219 -11.45 3.90 11.11
N GLY A 220 -10.97 4.27 9.92
CA GLY A 220 -11.48 3.78 8.63
C GLY A 220 -10.75 2.53 8.10
N GLY A 221 -9.52 2.32 8.54
CA GLY A 221 -8.74 1.13 8.22
C GLY A 221 -7.24 1.31 8.39
N VAL A 222 -6.50 0.29 7.97
CA VAL A 222 -5.03 0.28 7.91
C VAL A 222 -4.60 -0.22 6.52
N ILE A 223 -3.67 0.48 5.87
CA ILE A 223 -3.05 0.08 4.60
C ILE A 223 -1.55 -0.13 4.88
N ASN A 224 -1.10 -1.37 4.88
CA ASN A 224 0.28 -1.75 5.19
C ASN A 224 1.02 -2.22 3.94
N PHE A 225 2.01 -1.44 3.53
CA PHE A 225 2.89 -1.70 2.40
C PHE A 225 4.07 -2.56 2.85
N ILE A 226 4.03 -3.85 2.53
CA ILE A 226 5.13 -4.79 2.86
C ILE A 226 6.19 -4.67 1.77
N SER A 227 7.43 -4.35 2.13
CA SER A 227 8.51 -4.15 1.15
C SER A 227 9.26 -5.43 0.81
N LYS A 228 9.71 -5.54 -0.45
CA LYS A 228 10.48 -6.69 -0.94
C LYS A 228 11.84 -6.75 -0.26
N ARG A 229 12.04 -7.70 0.66
CA ARG A 229 13.36 -7.98 1.27
C ARG A 229 14.24 -8.77 0.31
N ASN A 230 15.55 -8.54 0.34
CA ASN A 230 16.50 -9.33 -0.42
C ASN A 230 16.66 -10.75 0.16
N THR A 231 16.67 -11.76 -0.71
CA THR A 231 16.81 -13.19 -0.36
C THR A 231 18.07 -13.84 -0.95
N ASP A 232 18.69 -13.22 -1.96
CA ASP A 232 19.90 -13.70 -2.63
C ASP A 232 21.18 -13.20 -1.92
N LYS A 233 22.33 -13.84 -2.17
CA LYS A 233 23.64 -13.28 -1.73
C LYS A 233 23.88 -11.88 -2.31
N TRP A 234 23.45 -11.68 -3.56
CA TRP A 234 23.33 -10.38 -4.20
C TRP A 234 22.13 -10.40 -5.16
N SER A 235 21.31 -9.35 -5.12
CA SER A 235 20.36 -9.04 -6.18
C SER A 235 20.46 -7.57 -6.59
N ALA A 236 20.25 -7.29 -7.87
CA ALA A 236 20.07 -5.96 -8.40
C ALA A 236 18.90 -5.95 -9.38
N ALA A 237 18.03 -4.93 -9.30
CA ALA A 237 16.93 -4.75 -10.23
C ALA A 237 16.82 -3.29 -10.64
N ASN A 238 16.63 -3.04 -11.93
CA ASN A 238 16.13 -1.77 -12.45
C ASN A 238 14.74 -2.02 -13.05
N THR A 239 13.81 -1.12 -12.79
CA THR A 239 12.62 -0.93 -13.62
C THR A 239 12.61 0.51 -14.13
N THR A 240 12.40 0.69 -15.43
CA THR A 240 12.27 2.02 -16.05
C THR A 240 11.03 2.05 -16.94
N ARG A 241 10.05 2.87 -16.55
CA ARG A 241 8.81 3.18 -17.29
C ARG A 241 8.94 4.52 -17.99
N ILE A 242 8.48 4.59 -19.24
CA ILE A 242 8.25 5.81 -20.02
C ILE A 242 6.82 5.85 -20.56
N GLY A 243 6.22 7.04 -20.61
CA GLY A 243 4.87 7.26 -21.13
C GLY A 243 4.62 8.70 -21.58
N ALA A 244 3.39 8.98 -22.00
CA ALA A 244 2.96 10.33 -22.41
C ALA A 244 3.06 11.38 -21.27
N TYR A 245 3.03 12.66 -21.63
CA TYR A 245 3.14 13.80 -20.69
C TYR A 245 4.39 13.78 -19.79
N GLY A 246 5.50 13.25 -20.32
CA GLY A 246 6.77 13.16 -19.60
C GLY A 246 6.73 12.21 -18.39
N ASP A 247 5.78 11.26 -18.36
CA ASP A 247 5.72 10.18 -17.36
C ASP A 247 6.98 9.32 -17.45
N LEU A 248 7.90 9.55 -16.52
CA LEU A 248 9.13 8.78 -16.34
C LEU A 248 9.13 8.29 -14.90
N ASN A 249 9.15 6.97 -14.70
CA ASN A 249 9.23 6.35 -13.37
C ASN A 249 10.35 5.31 -13.39
N GLN A 250 11.40 5.57 -12.61
CA GLN A 250 12.55 4.68 -12.48
C GLN A 250 12.62 4.17 -11.04
N SER A 251 12.79 2.86 -10.88
CA SER A 251 13.15 2.24 -9.60
C SER A 251 14.42 1.42 -9.78
N ASN A 252 15.35 1.53 -8.84
CA ASN A 252 16.54 0.72 -8.71
C ASN A 252 16.52 0.10 -7.31
N ARG A 253 16.70 -1.21 -7.21
CA ARG A 253 16.82 -1.93 -5.94
C ARG A 253 18.10 -2.76 -5.96
N ILE A 254 18.91 -2.62 -4.92
CA ILE A 254 20.12 -3.40 -4.68
C ILE A 254 19.92 -4.14 -3.36
N GLY A 255 20.38 -5.38 -3.26
CA GLY A 255 20.34 -6.12 -2.00
C GLY A 255 21.51 -7.08 -1.88
N PHE A 256 22.00 -7.27 -0.66
CA PHE A 256 23.09 -8.19 -0.38
C PHE A 256 22.87 -8.93 0.94
N ILE A 257 23.31 -10.19 0.99
CA ILE A 257 23.42 -10.99 2.22
C ILE A 257 24.89 -11.35 2.42
N ARG A 258 25.48 -10.88 3.52
CA ARG A 258 26.88 -11.17 3.90
C ARG A 258 26.95 -11.66 5.34
N GLY A 259 26.93 -12.98 5.50
CA GLY A 259 26.95 -13.63 6.82
C GLY A 259 25.67 -13.34 7.59
N LYS A 260 25.77 -12.58 8.68
CA LYS A 260 24.64 -12.16 9.53
C LYS A 260 23.92 -10.90 9.03
N TRP A 261 24.46 -10.20 8.05
CA TRP A 261 23.88 -8.99 7.47
C TRP A 261 23.00 -9.32 6.28
N ASN A 262 21.81 -8.69 6.22
CA ASN A 262 20.99 -8.58 5.02
C ASN A 262 20.64 -7.10 4.84
N SER A 263 20.87 -6.55 3.64
CA SER A 263 20.57 -5.16 3.28
C SER A 263 19.72 -5.14 2.01
N THR A 264 18.83 -4.15 1.92
CA THR A 264 18.07 -3.82 0.71
C THR A 264 17.99 -2.31 0.55
N THR A 265 18.86 -1.77 -0.30
CA THR A 265 18.85 -0.37 -0.73
C THR A 265 17.92 -0.19 -1.92
N SER A 266 17.22 0.93 -1.99
CA SER A 266 16.49 1.34 -3.18
C SER A 266 16.61 2.84 -3.44
N PHE A 267 16.68 3.18 -4.72
CA PHE A 267 16.60 4.54 -5.23
C PHE A 267 15.50 4.55 -6.29
N SER A 268 14.55 5.47 -6.17
CA SER A 268 13.52 5.67 -7.19
C SER A 268 13.30 7.14 -7.46
N GLY A 269 12.92 7.46 -8.70
CA GLY A 269 12.62 8.81 -9.14
C GLY A 269 11.46 8.82 -10.12
N ARG A 270 10.57 9.81 -9.98
CA ARG A 270 9.45 10.05 -10.89
C ARG A 270 9.45 11.48 -11.39
N ARG A 271 9.18 11.65 -12.68
CA ARG A 271 8.83 12.93 -13.32
C ARG A 271 7.50 12.81 -14.04
N THR A 272 6.75 13.90 -14.07
CA THR A 272 5.72 14.17 -15.07
C THR A 272 5.79 15.65 -15.46
N ASP A 273 5.61 15.93 -16.75
CA ASP A 273 5.51 17.31 -17.24
C ASP A 273 4.11 17.90 -17.08
N GLY A 274 3.14 17.13 -16.55
CA GLY A 274 1.78 17.55 -16.24
C GLY A 274 0.87 17.68 -17.46
N TRP A 275 -0.43 17.87 -17.22
CA TRP A 275 -1.44 17.98 -18.27
C TRP A 275 -2.65 18.82 -17.86
N LYS A 276 -3.47 19.21 -18.84
CA LYS A 276 -4.67 20.03 -18.71
C LYS A 276 -5.81 19.40 -19.53
N ASN A 277 -6.91 19.05 -18.87
CA ASN A 277 -8.08 18.42 -19.51
C ASN A 277 -9.05 19.44 -20.12
N THR A 278 -8.99 20.69 -19.68
CA THR A 278 -9.93 21.75 -20.06
C THR A 278 -9.26 23.10 -19.94
N ASP A 279 -9.56 24.03 -20.84
CA ASP A 279 -9.06 25.40 -20.84
C ASP A 279 -9.98 26.36 -20.06
N LEU A 280 -11.08 25.83 -19.52
CA LEU A 280 -12.14 26.56 -18.85
C LEU A 280 -11.96 26.57 -17.32
N GLU A 281 -12.12 27.73 -16.70
CA GLU A 281 -12.04 27.91 -15.24
C GLU A 281 -13.11 28.89 -14.74
N TYR A 282 -13.86 28.50 -13.71
CA TYR A 282 -14.68 29.44 -12.95
C TYR A 282 -13.79 30.25 -12.00
N HIS A 283 -13.71 31.56 -12.21
CA HIS A 283 -13.01 32.49 -11.33
C HIS A 283 -13.97 33.63 -10.96
N ARG A 284 -14.14 33.88 -9.64
CA ARG A 284 -15.08 34.89 -9.10
C ARG A 284 -16.49 34.81 -9.71
N GLY A 285 -17.03 33.58 -9.81
CA GLY A 285 -18.37 33.32 -10.33
C GLY A 285 -18.55 33.44 -11.86
N LYS A 286 -17.49 33.77 -12.61
CA LYS A 286 -17.51 33.84 -14.08
C LYS A 286 -16.67 32.73 -14.69
N LEU A 287 -17.15 32.16 -15.80
CA LEU A 287 -16.37 31.23 -16.60
C LEU A 287 -15.34 32.01 -17.42
N VAL A 288 -14.08 31.59 -17.35
CA VAL A 288 -12.92 32.19 -18.01
C VAL A 288 -12.28 31.14 -18.91
N GLU A 289 -11.92 31.53 -20.14
CA GLU A 289 -11.23 30.68 -21.11
C GLU A 289 -9.70 30.82 -21.01
N ASN A 290 -8.97 29.91 -21.66
CA ASN A 290 -7.51 29.91 -21.74
C ASN A 290 -6.79 29.88 -20.38
N SER A 291 -7.39 29.23 -19.37
CA SER A 291 -6.80 29.10 -18.03
C SER A 291 -5.39 28.49 -18.07
N VAL A 292 -4.48 29.10 -17.30
CA VAL A 292 -3.14 28.55 -17.02
C VAL A 292 -3.16 27.31 -16.13
N THR A 293 -4.23 27.09 -15.36
CA THR A 293 -4.34 26.04 -14.34
C THR A 293 -4.28 24.64 -14.97
N ARG A 294 -3.54 23.72 -14.35
CA ARG A 294 -3.35 22.35 -14.85
C ARG A 294 -4.18 21.34 -14.06
N THR A 295 -4.60 20.26 -14.74
CA THR A 295 -5.34 19.16 -14.12
C THR A 295 -4.41 18.27 -13.29
N VAL A 296 -3.16 18.12 -13.76
CA VAL A 296 -2.03 17.62 -12.97
C VAL A 296 -0.83 18.53 -13.25
N ASN A 297 -0.25 19.10 -12.20
CA ASN A 297 0.93 19.97 -12.33
C ASN A 297 2.16 19.19 -12.78
N ARG A 298 3.16 19.90 -13.32
CA ARG A 298 4.49 19.32 -13.52
C ARG A 298 5.05 18.98 -12.14
N SER A 299 5.64 17.81 -11.98
CA SER A 299 6.32 17.46 -10.72
C SER A 299 7.51 16.52 -10.95
N THR A 300 8.48 16.64 -10.04
CA THR A 300 9.64 15.77 -9.96
C THR A 300 9.78 15.33 -8.51
N ASN A 301 9.95 14.04 -8.27
CA ASN A 301 10.20 13.49 -6.94
C ASN A 301 11.19 12.31 -6.98
N TYR A 302 11.78 12.02 -5.83
CA TYR A 302 12.65 10.87 -5.63
C TYR A 302 12.56 10.36 -4.19
N THR A 303 12.68 9.04 -4.03
CA THR A 303 12.77 8.34 -2.76
C THR A 303 14.04 7.50 -2.72
N VAL A 304 14.86 7.67 -1.69
CA VAL A 304 15.97 6.79 -1.35
C VAL A 304 15.62 6.07 -0.05
N SER A 305 15.70 4.75 -0.01
CA SER A 305 15.40 3.95 1.19
C SER A 305 16.41 2.83 1.38
N GLU A 306 16.80 2.56 2.62
CA GLU A 306 17.63 1.43 3.05
C GLU A 306 16.89 0.64 4.13
N ASN A 307 16.73 -0.67 3.94
CA ASN A 307 16.45 -1.60 5.03
C ASN A 307 17.70 -2.42 5.34
N LEU A 308 18.06 -2.47 6.62
CA LEU A 308 19.17 -3.24 7.15
C LEU A 308 18.66 -4.21 8.22
N THR A 309 19.11 -5.46 8.14
CA THR A 309 18.83 -6.53 9.12
C THR A 309 20.16 -7.13 9.58
N TYR A 310 20.32 -7.31 10.90
CA TYR A 310 21.46 -8.02 11.47
C TYR A 310 21.01 -9.11 12.43
N GLN A 311 21.44 -10.35 12.17
CA GLN A 311 21.11 -11.50 13.01
C GLN A 311 22.16 -11.69 14.12
N LEU A 312 22.07 -10.92 15.20
CA LEU A 312 23.04 -10.92 16.30
C LEU A 312 23.24 -12.34 16.87
N SER A 313 22.15 -13.06 17.11
CA SER A 313 22.16 -14.46 17.59
C SER A 313 21.02 -15.27 16.93
N LYS A 314 20.94 -16.58 17.19
CA LYS A 314 19.81 -17.40 16.74
C LYS A 314 18.44 -16.92 17.28
N SER A 315 18.43 -16.19 18.39
CA SER A 315 17.24 -15.68 19.06
C SER A 315 17.10 -14.16 19.01
N PHE A 316 18.01 -13.41 18.39
CA PHE A 316 17.92 -11.95 18.34
C PHE A 316 18.24 -11.39 16.95
N LYS A 317 17.26 -10.67 16.39
CA LYS A 317 17.35 -9.92 15.13
C LYS A 317 17.24 -8.43 15.43
N TRP A 318 18.20 -7.66 14.94
CA TRP A 318 18.11 -6.20 14.85
C TRP A 318 17.68 -5.77 13.44
N THR A 319 16.95 -4.68 13.36
CA THR A 319 16.55 -4.01 12.12
C THR A 319 16.83 -2.52 12.22
N ALA A 320 17.23 -1.91 11.10
CA ALA A 320 17.24 -0.47 10.92
C ALA A 320 16.66 -0.12 9.56
N ASP A 321 15.92 0.96 9.50
CA ASP A 321 15.27 1.47 8.31
C ASP A 321 15.55 2.96 8.21
N ALA A 322 15.89 3.44 7.01
CA ALA A 322 16.04 4.85 6.71
C ALA A 322 15.39 5.15 5.37
N SER A 323 14.63 6.24 5.27
CA SER A 323 14.22 6.78 3.97
C SER A 323 14.24 8.30 3.92
N PHE A 324 14.46 8.79 2.71
CA PHE A 324 14.51 10.20 2.37
C PHE A 324 13.74 10.42 1.07
N TYR A 325 12.73 11.30 1.10
CA TYR A 325 11.89 11.61 -0.05
C TYR A 325 11.79 13.11 -0.25
N GLU A 326 11.89 13.56 -1.50
CA GLU A 326 11.68 14.96 -1.86
C GLU A 326 10.78 15.08 -3.09
N LYS A 327 9.92 16.09 -3.12
CA LYS A 327 8.96 16.38 -4.19
C LYS A 327 8.93 17.87 -4.48
N HIS A 328 9.08 18.24 -5.74
CA HIS A 328 8.82 19.59 -6.24
C HIS A 328 7.59 19.55 -7.16
N THR A 329 6.59 20.39 -6.90
CA THR A 329 5.37 20.54 -7.72
C THR A 329 5.33 21.96 -8.27
N TYR A 330 5.52 22.08 -9.58
CA TYR A 330 5.63 23.36 -10.29
C TYR A 330 4.24 23.84 -10.74
N ARG A 331 3.81 24.99 -10.25
CA ARG A 331 2.45 25.54 -10.40
C ARG A 331 2.47 26.69 -11.41
N PRO A 332 1.73 26.60 -12.53
CA PRO A 332 1.68 27.68 -13.51
C PRO A 332 0.99 28.92 -12.93
N THR A 333 1.40 30.11 -13.38
CA THR A 333 0.91 31.41 -12.91
C THR A 333 0.50 32.29 -14.09
N GLY A 334 -0.53 33.11 -13.92
CA GLY A 334 -1.10 33.96 -14.97
C GLY A 334 -2.61 34.08 -14.85
N ILE A 335 -3.32 34.23 -15.97
CA ILE A 335 -4.78 34.44 -15.96
C ILE A 335 -5.53 33.08 -15.84
N PRO A 336 -6.53 32.93 -14.96
CA PRO A 336 -6.95 33.87 -13.91
C PRO A 336 -6.25 33.67 -12.55
N GLN A 337 -5.42 32.63 -12.41
CA GLN A 337 -4.76 32.23 -11.16
C GLN A 337 -3.31 32.71 -11.07
N TRP A 338 -3.09 33.84 -10.38
CA TRP A 338 -1.77 34.33 -10.01
C TRP A 338 -1.25 33.56 -8.79
N ARG A 339 -0.37 32.60 -9.05
CA ARG A 339 0.30 31.77 -8.04
C ARG A 339 1.73 32.27 -7.86
N PHE A 340 2.12 32.66 -6.64
CA PHE A 340 3.42 33.32 -6.39
C PHE A 340 4.56 32.39 -5.99
N TYR A 341 4.27 31.09 -5.86
CA TYR A 341 5.20 30.07 -5.35
C TYR A 341 4.87 28.68 -5.90
N ASP A 342 5.87 27.81 -5.90
CA ASP A 342 5.76 26.37 -6.08
C ASP A 342 5.71 25.64 -4.73
N PHE A 343 5.38 24.35 -4.74
CA PHE A 343 5.42 23.51 -3.53
C PHE A 343 6.67 22.64 -3.53
N TYR A 344 7.36 22.60 -2.38
CA TYR A 344 8.44 21.66 -2.12
C TYR A 344 8.19 20.92 -0.80
N TYR A 345 8.33 19.59 -0.85
CA TYR A 345 8.17 18.69 0.29
C TYR A 345 9.47 17.92 0.50
N ARG A 346 9.83 17.70 1.76
CA ARG A 346 10.95 16.85 2.18
C ARG A 346 10.57 16.01 3.38
N ASP A 347 10.66 14.71 3.22
CA ASP A 347 10.27 13.70 4.21
C ASP A 347 11.50 12.87 4.62
N GLN A 348 11.65 12.63 5.91
CA GLN A 348 12.78 11.89 6.49
C GLN A 348 12.23 10.90 7.52
N HIS A 349 12.47 9.60 7.32
CA HIS A 349 12.11 8.55 8.26
C HIS A 349 13.37 7.81 8.70
N TYR A 350 13.54 7.60 10.00
CA TYR A 350 14.57 6.74 10.57
C TYR A 350 13.95 5.87 11.66
N ALA A 351 14.16 4.56 11.60
CA ALA A 351 13.65 3.65 12.63
C ALA A 351 14.66 2.53 12.93
N THR A 352 14.66 2.06 14.18
CA THR A 352 15.47 0.94 14.66
C THR A 352 14.59 0.00 15.48
N GLY A 353 14.75 -1.31 15.26
CA GLY A 353 13.96 -2.35 15.91
C GLY A 353 14.82 -3.50 16.40
N GLY A 354 14.38 -4.15 17.48
CA GLY A 354 15.00 -5.36 18.02
C GLY A 354 13.92 -6.39 18.34
N ARG A 355 14.04 -7.61 17.79
CA ARG A 355 13.15 -8.73 18.03
C ARG A 355 13.91 -9.87 18.69
N TYR A 356 13.47 -10.25 19.90
CA TYR A 356 13.98 -11.38 20.67
C TYR A 356 12.98 -12.54 20.62
N GLU A 357 13.41 -13.67 20.05
CA GLU A 357 12.61 -14.88 19.87
C GLU A 357 12.97 -15.92 20.93
N MET A 358 11.94 -16.30 21.68
CA MET A 358 11.99 -17.21 22.83
C MET A 358 11.49 -18.61 22.42
N LYS A 359 11.44 -19.54 23.38
CA LYS A 359 10.80 -20.84 23.17
C LYS A 359 9.31 -20.69 22.84
N ASN A 360 8.72 -21.74 22.25
CA ASN A 360 7.30 -21.84 21.93
C ASN A 360 6.79 -20.73 20.98
N LYS A 361 7.64 -20.26 20.05
CA LYS A 361 7.38 -19.15 19.10
C LYS A 361 7.14 -17.77 19.77
N ASN A 362 7.26 -17.66 21.09
CA ASN A 362 7.05 -16.41 21.82
C ASN A 362 8.10 -15.37 21.42
N TYR A 363 7.74 -14.10 21.37
CA TYR A 363 8.70 -13.04 21.07
C TYR A 363 8.40 -11.74 21.80
N LEU A 364 9.46 -10.95 21.97
CA LEU A 364 9.40 -9.55 22.36
C LEU A 364 9.97 -8.72 21.20
N SER A 365 9.33 -7.61 20.86
CA SER A 365 9.93 -6.58 20.02
C SER A 365 9.93 -5.21 20.70
N LEU A 366 10.94 -4.43 20.39
CA LEU A 366 11.05 -3.01 20.71
C LEU A 366 11.41 -2.28 19.42
N ASP A 367 10.56 -1.37 19.00
CA ASP A 367 10.73 -0.55 17.81
C ASP A 367 10.67 0.93 18.19
N VAL A 368 11.58 1.73 17.63
CA VAL A 368 11.67 3.18 17.84
C VAL A 368 11.80 3.85 16.47
N ASP A 369 10.94 4.83 16.21
CA ASP A 369 10.91 5.59 14.96
C ASP A 369 10.97 7.11 15.18
N TYR A 370 11.46 7.80 14.16
CA TYR A 370 11.45 9.24 14.01
C TYR A 370 11.05 9.60 12.58
N ASP A 371 9.97 10.36 12.45
CA ASP A 371 9.56 10.98 11.19
C ASP A 371 9.77 12.50 11.26
N LYS A 372 10.13 13.08 10.13
CA LYS A 372 10.12 14.52 9.92
C LYS A 372 9.62 14.85 8.50
N ASN A 373 8.44 15.44 8.44
CA ASN A 373 7.84 15.96 7.21
C ASN A 373 7.94 17.49 7.21
N ASP A 374 8.76 18.06 6.32
CA ASP A 374 8.85 19.50 6.07
C ASP A 374 8.11 19.86 4.77
N TYR A 375 7.32 20.92 4.80
CA TYR A 375 6.61 21.49 3.67
C TYR A 375 6.95 22.98 3.50
N PHE A 376 7.24 23.38 2.27
CA PHE A 376 7.75 24.71 1.92
C PHE A 376 6.98 25.34 0.74
N TYR A 377 6.98 26.67 0.72
CA TYR A 377 6.75 27.47 -0.47
C TYR A 377 8.09 27.90 -1.07
N ASP A 378 8.28 27.64 -2.36
CA ASP A 378 9.42 28.12 -3.15
C ASP A 378 8.93 29.27 -4.03
N TYR A 379 9.27 30.51 -3.69
CA TYR A 379 8.69 31.70 -4.33
C TYR A 379 9.20 31.89 -5.75
N THR A 380 8.26 31.99 -6.69
CA THR A 380 8.48 32.21 -8.12
C THR A 380 8.11 33.62 -8.56
N SER A 381 7.49 34.40 -7.67
CA SER A 381 7.12 35.81 -7.83
C SER A 381 7.13 36.50 -6.47
N ARG A 382 7.11 37.84 -6.45
CA ARG A 382 7.02 38.60 -5.21
C ARG A 382 5.64 38.39 -4.57
N ASP A 383 5.60 38.04 -3.30
CA ASP A 383 4.36 37.86 -2.53
C ASP A 383 4.36 38.76 -1.28
N TYR A 384 3.19 39.27 -0.93
CA TYR A 384 2.94 40.14 0.22
C TYR A 384 2.03 39.39 1.19
N THR A 385 2.61 38.59 2.09
CA THR A 385 1.84 37.70 2.97
C THR A 385 0.97 38.47 3.97
N ASP A 386 -0.04 37.81 4.55
CA ASP A 386 -0.82 38.37 5.67
C ASP A 386 -0.05 38.37 7.01
N TYR A 387 1.22 37.92 7.00
CA TYR A 387 2.05 37.79 8.19
C TYR A 387 2.94 39.03 8.40
N PHE A 388 3.27 39.30 9.66
CA PHE A 388 4.10 40.42 10.09
C PHE A 388 5.24 39.91 10.97
N ASP A 389 6.38 40.61 10.94
CA ASP A 389 7.53 40.32 11.80
C ASP A 389 7.38 40.94 13.20
N GLU A 390 8.35 40.67 14.09
CA GLU A 390 8.38 41.16 15.47
C GLU A 390 8.42 42.71 15.59
N ASN A 391 8.73 43.42 14.49
CA ASN A 391 8.73 44.88 14.41
C ASN A 391 7.42 45.42 13.80
N GLY A 392 6.41 44.56 13.57
CA GLY A 392 5.15 44.93 12.94
C GLY A 392 5.24 45.18 11.43
N LYS A 393 6.32 44.74 10.76
CA LYS A 393 6.49 44.94 9.31
C LYS A 393 5.94 43.73 8.55
N ARG A 394 5.12 43.99 7.53
CA ARG A 394 4.55 42.95 6.65
C ARG A 394 5.65 42.13 5.97
N ILE A 395 5.55 40.80 6.05
CA ILE A 395 6.51 39.86 5.50
C ILE A 395 6.28 39.74 3.99
N VAL A 396 7.35 40.00 3.23
CA VAL A 396 7.38 40.01 1.76
C VAL A 396 8.46 39.04 1.29
N TYR A 397 8.08 38.08 0.46
CA TYR A 397 8.99 37.13 -0.17
C TYR A 397 9.26 37.51 -1.63
N TYR A 398 10.40 37.07 -2.15
CA TYR A 398 10.94 37.39 -3.47
C TYR A 398 11.22 36.11 -4.27
N PRO A 399 11.34 36.20 -5.62
CA PRO A 399 11.70 35.05 -6.44
C PRO A 399 13.02 34.40 -5.99
N GLY A 400 12.97 33.11 -5.65
CA GLY A 400 14.09 32.34 -5.10
C GLY A 400 14.03 32.11 -3.58
N ASP A 401 13.17 32.81 -2.84
CA ASP A 401 12.99 32.57 -1.40
C ASP A 401 12.30 31.21 -1.13
N ARG A 402 12.75 30.50 -0.10
CA ARG A 402 12.13 29.25 0.39
C ARG A 402 11.62 29.41 1.81
N ALA A 403 10.29 29.38 2.00
CA ALA A 403 9.64 29.59 3.29
C ALA A 403 8.99 28.31 3.84
N LEU A 404 9.41 27.89 5.04
CA LEU A 404 8.83 26.76 5.75
C LEU A 404 7.37 27.05 6.16
N GLN A 405 6.44 26.20 5.71
CA GLN A 405 5.01 26.30 6.04
C GLN A 405 4.63 25.44 7.24
N THR A 406 5.13 24.20 7.27
CA THR A 406 5.02 23.26 8.39
C THR A 406 6.25 22.34 8.46
N SER A 407 6.64 21.95 9.66
CA SER A 407 7.59 20.87 9.96
C SER A 407 6.96 20.00 11.04
N GLN A 408 6.31 18.89 10.65
CA GLN A 408 5.81 17.88 11.59
C GLN A 408 6.95 16.94 11.96
N ARG A 409 7.07 16.62 13.24
CA ARG A 409 8.09 15.74 13.80
C ARG A 409 7.42 14.75 14.73
N ARG A 410 7.52 13.46 14.43
CA ARG A 410 7.04 12.37 15.28
C ARG A 410 8.24 11.66 15.91
N ARG A 411 8.07 11.23 17.16
CA ARG A 411 8.88 10.19 17.81
C ARG A 411 7.91 9.17 18.37
N MET A 412 8.04 7.91 17.98
CA MET A 412 7.27 6.83 18.57
C MET A 412 8.20 5.71 19.06
N GLY A 413 7.84 5.12 20.19
CA GLY A 413 8.44 3.91 20.72
C GLY A 413 7.32 2.91 21.04
N ASN A 414 7.39 1.72 20.45
CA ASN A 414 6.45 0.63 20.68
C ASN A 414 7.21 -0.59 21.22
N MET A 415 6.77 -1.10 22.37
CA MET A 415 7.24 -2.37 22.92
C MET A 415 6.07 -3.36 22.87
N LYS A 416 6.29 -4.53 22.27
CA LYS A 416 5.28 -5.58 22.10
C LYS A 416 5.80 -6.94 22.59
N GLY A 417 4.96 -7.68 23.30
CA GLY A 417 5.13 -9.10 23.59
C GLY A 417 4.06 -9.94 22.90
N VAL A 418 4.42 -11.13 22.45
CA VAL A 418 3.49 -12.16 21.94
C VAL A 418 3.83 -13.50 22.56
N PHE A 419 2.83 -14.13 23.19
CA PHE A 419 2.97 -15.33 24.00
C PHE A 419 1.90 -16.36 23.61
N HIS A 420 2.34 -17.51 23.09
CA HIS A 420 1.50 -18.66 22.79
C HIS A 420 1.36 -19.49 24.08
N LEU A 421 0.15 -19.52 24.63
CA LEU A 421 -0.16 -20.10 25.94
C LEU A 421 -0.80 -21.48 25.75
N GLY A 422 0.04 -22.44 25.35
CA GLY A 422 -0.41 -23.73 24.82
C GLY A 422 -0.70 -23.62 23.32
N GLU A 423 -1.62 -24.44 22.82
CA GLU A 423 -1.91 -24.53 21.37
C GLU A 423 -3.07 -23.64 20.92
N GLN A 424 -3.99 -23.27 21.82
CA GLN A 424 -5.22 -22.54 21.48
C GLN A 424 -5.12 -21.02 21.66
N HIS A 425 -4.23 -20.54 22.52
CA HIS A 425 -4.19 -19.16 23.01
C HIS A 425 -2.95 -18.41 22.51
N THR A 426 -3.13 -17.22 21.94
CA THR A 426 -2.03 -16.30 21.59
C THR A 426 -2.32 -14.92 22.17
N LEU A 427 -1.60 -14.59 23.25
CA LEU A 427 -1.69 -13.33 23.95
C LEU A 427 -0.70 -12.32 23.39
N SER A 428 -1.20 -11.27 22.76
CA SER A 428 -0.44 -10.07 22.39
C SER A 428 -0.64 -8.97 23.44
N SER A 429 0.44 -8.32 23.86
CA SER A 429 0.37 -7.12 24.71
C SER A 429 1.45 -6.10 24.34
N GLY A 430 1.26 -4.84 24.69
CA GLY A 430 2.27 -3.83 24.43
C GLY A 430 2.00 -2.45 25.01
N VAL A 431 3.03 -1.62 24.92
CA VAL A 431 3.06 -0.22 25.36
C VAL A 431 3.55 0.63 24.20
N GLU A 432 2.88 1.74 23.94
CA GLU A 432 3.22 2.69 22.88
C GLU A 432 3.31 4.10 23.45
N TYR A 433 4.45 4.76 23.26
CA TYR A 433 4.60 6.19 23.52
C TYR A 433 4.78 6.93 22.20
N LEU A 434 3.93 7.93 21.97
CA LEU A 434 3.92 8.79 20.79
C LEU A 434 4.11 10.23 21.25
N HIS A 435 5.10 10.92 20.69
CA HIS A 435 5.28 12.36 20.85
C HIS A 435 5.27 13.04 19.49
N GLU A 436 4.42 14.06 19.36
CA GLU A 436 4.27 14.86 18.15
C GLU A 436 4.61 16.32 18.41
N LYS A 437 5.39 16.91 17.50
CA LYS A 437 5.70 18.34 17.51
C LYS A 437 5.47 18.92 16.12
N LEU A 438 4.72 20.01 16.06
CA LEU A 438 4.54 20.84 14.88
C LEU A 438 5.33 22.14 15.07
N VAL A 439 6.14 22.49 14.07
CA VAL A 439 6.60 23.88 13.86
C VAL A 439 5.84 24.44 12.66
N ALA A 440 5.15 25.55 12.83
CA ALA A 440 4.39 26.23 11.78
C ALA A 440 4.52 27.75 11.99
N PRO A 441 5.49 28.39 11.31
CA PRO A 441 5.75 29.82 11.44
C PRO A 441 4.48 30.66 11.21
N TYR A 442 4.28 31.67 12.06
CA TYR A 442 3.13 32.60 12.03
C TYR A 442 1.75 31.95 12.22
N ARG A 443 1.67 30.63 12.48
CA ARG A 443 0.42 29.87 12.66
C ARG A 443 0.20 29.32 14.07
N LEU A 444 1.17 29.52 14.95
CA LEU A 444 1.21 29.05 16.34
C LEU A 444 1.80 30.17 17.20
N LYS A 445 1.30 30.36 18.43
CA LYS A 445 1.69 31.50 19.30
C LYS A 445 3.21 31.63 19.55
N ASN A 446 3.94 30.51 19.55
CA ASN A 446 5.40 30.46 19.69
C ASN A 446 6.08 29.85 18.44
N ASN A 447 5.45 29.90 17.27
CA ASN A 447 5.80 29.16 16.04
C ASN A 447 5.83 27.63 16.16
N GLU A 448 5.67 27.05 17.35
CA GLU A 448 5.62 25.61 17.59
C GLU A 448 4.63 25.18 18.68
N ALA A 449 4.20 23.91 18.61
CA ALA A 449 3.32 23.25 19.58
C ALA A 449 3.58 21.74 19.61
N SER A 450 3.21 21.06 20.68
CA SER A 450 3.43 19.61 20.83
C SER A 450 2.36 18.89 21.66
N ALA A 451 2.18 17.61 21.36
CA ALA A 451 1.28 16.67 22.03
C ALA A 451 2.01 15.36 22.35
N TYR A 452 1.43 14.56 23.24
CA TYR A 452 1.88 13.18 23.44
C TYR A 452 0.69 12.27 23.75
N THR A 453 0.83 11.01 23.37
CA THR A 453 -0.06 9.91 23.74
C THR A 453 0.80 8.80 24.37
N LEU A 454 0.45 8.38 25.59
CA LEU A 454 0.87 7.08 26.12
C LEU A 454 -0.27 6.08 25.91
N SER A 455 0.03 4.83 25.59
CA SER A 455 -0.97 3.78 25.45
C SER A 455 -0.49 2.44 25.95
N VAL A 456 -1.43 1.65 26.48
CA VAL A 456 -1.23 0.22 26.79
C VAL A 456 -2.33 -0.55 26.08
N TYR A 457 -1.97 -1.67 25.44
CA TYR A 457 -2.90 -2.52 24.70
C TYR A 457 -2.69 -4.00 25.00
N ILE A 458 -3.78 -4.76 24.89
CA ILE A 458 -3.82 -6.21 25.08
C ILE A 458 -4.83 -6.82 24.09
N GLN A 459 -4.48 -7.94 23.49
CA GLN A 459 -5.33 -8.72 22.59
C GLN A 459 -5.06 -10.20 22.81
N GLU A 460 -6.13 -10.97 22.99
CA GLU A 460 -6.12 -12.42 23.11
C GLU A 460 -6.74 -13.04 21.84
N GLU A 461 -6.05 -14.01 21.26
CA GLU A 461 -6.53 -14.79 20.12
C GLU A 461 -6.75 -16.24 20.56
N TRP A 462 -8.02 -16.61 20.73
CA TRP A 462 -8.44 -17.91 21.22
C TRP A 462 -8.97 -18.78 20.07
N ASN A 463 -8.41 -19.99 19.94
CA ASN A 463 -8.72 -20.97 18.91
C ASN A 463 -9.28 -22.25 19.58
N PRO A 464 -10.51 -22.25 20.13
CA PRO A 464 -11.07 -23.40 20.85
C PRO A 464 -11.23 -24.65 19.96
N THR A 465 -11.31 -24.47 18.63
CA THR A 465 -11.22 -25.53 17.63
C THR A 465 -10.54 -24.99 16.37
N GLU A 466 -10.04 -25.86 15.49
CA GLU A 466 -9.49 -25.47 14.17
C GLU A 466 -10.48 -24.66 13.29
N LYS A 467 -11.78 -24.76 13.61
CA LYS A 467 -12.88 -24.09 12.89
C LYS A 467 -13.31 -22.76 13.50
N ILE A 468 -12.85 -22.41 14.71
CA ILE A 468 -13.30 -21.22 15.45
C ILE A 468 -12.07 -20.45 15.92
N ASN A 469 -11.93 -19.18 15.50
CA ASN A 469 -11.07 -18.21 16.15
C ASN A 469 -11.92 -17.08 16.73
N ILE A 470 -11.63 -16.66 17.95
CA ILE A 470 -12.18 -15.48 18.60
C ILE A 470 -11.00 -14.59 19.02
N THR A 471 -10.92 -13.40 18.44
CA THR A 471 -9.93 -12.37 18.78
C THR A 471 -10.62 -11.27 19.58
N GLY A 472 -10.22 -11.08 20.84
CA GLY A 472 -10.72 -10.00 21.70
C GLY A 472 -9.59 -9.09 22.17
N GLY A 473 -9.77 -7.78 22.20
CA GLY A 473 -8.72 -6.86 22.63
C GLY A 473 -9.20 -5.49 23.05
N MET A 474 -8.33 -4.75 23.73
CA MET A 474 -8.58 -3.38 24.18
C MET A 474 -7.29 -2.55 24.23
N ARG A 475 -7.42 -1.25 23.99
CA ARG A 475 -6.36 -0.25 24.19
C ARG A 475 -6.86 0.86 25.10
N LEU A 476 -6.05 1.22 26.09
CA LEU A 476 -6.22 2.41 26.92
C LEU A 476 -5.16 3.43 26.50
N ALA A 477 -5.57 4.64 26.15
CA ALA A 477 -4.71 5.75 25.77
C ALA A 477 -4.89 6.94 26.72
N GLU A 478 -3.79 7.60 27.05
CA GLU A 478 -3.71 8.85 27.83
C GLU A 478 -3.08 9.91 26.93
N HIS A 479 -3.82 10.97 26.59
CA HIS A 479 -3.39 12.03 25.67
C HIS A 479 -3.38 13.40 26.34
N LYS A 480 -2.29 14.16 26.13
CA LYS A 480 -2.00 15.47 26.73
C LYS A 480 -3.21 16.43 26.83
N ALA A 481 -4.05 16.50 25.80
CA ALA A 481 -5.12 17.50 25.71
C ALA A 481 -6.50 17.03 26.22
N PHE A 482 -6.82 15.74 26.17
CA PHE A 482 -8.18 15.23 26.47
C PHE A 482 -8.23 14.13 27.53
N GLY A 483 -7.07 13.69 28.05
CA GLY A 483 -6.98 12.62 29.01
C GLY A 483 -7.21 11.24 28.39
N LYS A 484 -8.10 10.45 29.01
CA LYS A 484 -8.22 9.00 28.74
C LYS A 484 -9.20 8.65 27.63
N SER A 485 -8.84 7.64 26.83
CA SER A 485 -9.73 6.96 25.88
C SER A 485 -9.54 5.44 25.97
N LEU A 486 -10.65 4.68 25.94
CA LEU A 486 -10.67 3.22 25.96
C LEU A 486 -11.29 2.71 24.66
N THR A 487 -10.65 1.71 24.03
CA THR A 487 -10.98 1.28 22.66
C THR A 487 -11.03 -0.24 22.57
N PRO A 488 -12.21 -0.87 22.77
CA PRO A 488 -12.41 -2.31 22.65
C PRO A 488 -12.60 -2.80 21.20
N LYS A 489 -12.22 -4.06 20.94
CA LYS A 489 -12.43 -4.81 19.69
C LYS A 489 -12.79 -6.26 20.01
N ILE A 490 -13.71 -6.84 19.24
CA ILE A 490 -13.95 -8.27 19.17
C ILE A 490 -14.19 -8.70 17.72
N SER A 491 -13.57 -9.80 17.31
CA SER A 491 -13.70 -10.41 15.99
C SER A 491 -13.83 -11.92 16.13
N GLY A 492 -14.71 -12.53 15.35
CA GLY A 492 -14.90 -13.98 15.29
C GLY A 492 -14.82 -14.49 13.85
N LEU A 493 -14.16 -15.64 13.67
CA LEU A 493 -14.08 -16.40 12.42
C LEU A 493 -14.62 -17.82 12.68
N TYR A 494 -15.57 -18.25 11.86
CA TYR A 494 -16.08 -19.63 11.84
C TYR A 494 -15.91 -20.26 10.44
N LYS A 495 -15.30 -21.44 10.37
CA LYS A 495 -15.04 -22.17 9.12
C LYS A 495 -15.98 -23.36 8.96
N ILE A 496 -16.64 -23.44 7.80
CA ILE A 496 -17.56 -24.53 7.45
C ILE A 496 -17.32 -24.94 5.99
N ASN A 497 -16.65 -26.09 5.81
CA ASN A 497 -16.14 -26.56 4.52
C ASN A 497 -15.27 -25.47 3.86
N ASP A 498 -15.51 -25.13 2.60
CA ASP A 498 -14.78 -24.08 1.86
C ASP A 498 -15.22 -22.64 2.23
N PHE A 499 -16.18 -22.48 3.15
CA PHE A 499 -16.66 -21.17 3.61
C PHE A 499 -15.98 -20.73 4.91
N SER A 500 -15.65 -19.44 4.98
CA SER A 500 -15.26 -18.71 6.19
C SER A 500 -16.26 -17.59 6.46
N LEU A 501 -16.92 -17.64 7.61
CA LEU A 501 -17.85 -16.62 8.10
C LEU A 501 -17.16 -15.74 9.13
N ARG A 502 -17.34 -14.43 9.05
CA ARG A 502 -16.64 -13.43 9.87
C ARG A 502 -17.62 -12.44 10.46
N ALA A 503 -17.43 -12.10 11.73
CA ALA A 503 -18.14 -11.00 12.39
C ALA A 503 -17.14 -10.15 13.19
N THR A 504 -17.28 -8.83 13.16
CA THR A 504 -16.41 -7.90 13.91
C THR A 504 -17.21 -6.74 14.46
N TYR A 505 -16.96 -6.42 15.73
CA TYR A 505 -17.24 -5.13 16.32
C TYR A 505 -15.93 -4.51 16.78
N ALA A 506 -15.67 -3.27 16.38
CA ALA A 506 -14.51 -2.52 16.82
C ALA A 506 -14.88 -1.06 17.07
N ASN A 507 -14.53 -0.57 18.26
CA ASN A 507 -14.49 0.85 18.50
C ASN A 507 -13.18 1.43 17.93
N GLY A 508 -13.25 2.67 17.44
CA GLY A 508 -12.11 3.45 16.98
C GLY A 508 -12.13 4.84 17.59
N PHE A 509 -10.95 5.44 17.74
CA PHE A 509 -10.83 6.84 18.18
C PHE A 509 -9.80 7.57 17.31
N LYS A 510 -9.97 8.89 17.13
CA LYS A 510 -8.99 9.78 16.49
C LYS A 510 -8.69 10.95 17.42
N THR A 511 -7.42 11.21 17.66
CA THR A 511 -6.91 12.36 18.41
C THR A 511 -7.20 13.67 17.65
N PRO A 512 -7.54 14.78 18.33
CA PRO A 512 -7.42 16.10 17.74
C PRO A 512 -5.96 16.37 17.38
N THR A 513 -5.69 16.79 16.15
CA THR A 513 -4.33 17.08 15.68
C THR A 513 -3.74 18.32 16.35
N VAL A 514 -2.42 18.44 16.30
CA VAL A 514 -1.71 19.65 16.78
C VAL A 514 -2.17 20.93 16.05
N LYS A 515 -2.66 20.82 14.81
CA LYS A 515 -3.34 21.94 14.10
C LYS A 515 -4.68 22.29 14.76
N GLU A 516 -5.59 21.32 14.93
CA GLU A 516 -6.93 21.54 15.51
C GLU A 516 -6.88 22.06 16.96
N LEU A 517 -5.87 21.65 17.74
CA LEU A 517 -5.69 22.08 19.13
C LEU A 517 -5.11 23.50 19.26
N TYR A 518 -4.07 23.83 18.48
CA TYR A 518 -3.17 24.94 18.79
C TYR A 518 -3.04 26.06 17.73
N TYR A 519 -3.64 25.92 16.55
CA TYR A 519 -3.54 26.96 15.51
C TYR A 519 -4.06 28.33 15.98
N HIS A 520 -3.37 29.39 15.59
CA HIS A 520 -3.68 30.75 16.03
C HIS A 520 -3.09 31.78 15.06
N TYR A 521 -3.87 32.19 14.04
CA TYR A 521 -3.43 33.15 13.02
C TYR A 521 -4.57 33.88 12.34
N HIS A 522 -4.23 34.96 11.64
CA HIS A 522 -5.08 35.67 10.70
C HIS A 522 -4.65 35.35 9.26
N ALA A 523 -5.60 35.24 8.33
CA ALA A 523 -5.32 35.08 6.90
C ALA A 523 -6.46 35.60 6.02
N THR A 524 -6.11 36.12 4.85
CA THR A 524 -7.07 36.62 3.85
C THR A 524 -7.52 35.46 2.96
N ILE A 525 -8.73 34.94 3.20
CA ILE A 525 -9.29 33.79 2.46
C ILE A 525 -10.65 34.17 1.86
N MET A 526 -10.81 33.91 0.56
CA MET A 526 -11.98 34.32 -0.24
C MET A 526 -12.27 35.83 -0.18
N SER A 527 -11.21 36.64 -0.13
CA SER A 527 -11.23 38.12 0.01
C SER A 527 -11.67 38.66 1.36
N LYS A 528 -11.85 37.81 2.38
CA LYS A 528 -12.11 38.24 3.76
C LYS A 528 -10.91 37.99 4.67
N LEU A 529 -10.65 38.90 5.61
CA LEU A 529 -9.66 38.66 6.66
C LEU A 529 -10.30 37.87 7.81
N LYS A 530 -9.81 36.65 8.07
CA LYS A 530 -10.39 35.74 9.07
C LYS A 530 -9.37 35.33 10.12
N ALA A 531 -9.83 35.20 11.36
CA ALA A 531 -9.07 34.57 12.44
C ALA A 531 -9.32 33.05 12.44
N TYR A 532 -8.28 32.28 12.72
CA TYR A 532 -8.31 30.81 12.76
C TYR A 532 -7.76 30.33 14.10
N TYR A 533 -8.64 29.83 14.96
CA TYR A 533 -8.31 29.45 16.34
C TYR A 533 -8.53 27.96 16.62
N GLY A 534 -7.52 27.38 17.26
CA GLY A 534 -7.55 26.06 17.87
C GLY A 534 -8.43 26.00 19.11
N ASN A 535 -8.64 24.78 19.58
CA ASN A 535 -9.44 24.51 20.75
C ASN A 535 -8.86 23.35 21.56
N GLU A 536 -8.18 23.67 22.66
CA GLU A 536 -7.61 22.66 23.57
C GLU A 536 -8.66 21.83 24.32
N ARG A 537 -9.94 22.20 24.25
CA ARG A 537 -11.06 21.44 24.86
C ARG A 537 -11.65 20.38 23.92
N LEU A 538 -11.04 20.12 22.76
CA LEU A 538 -11.50 19.12 21.80
C LEU A 538 -11.40 17.69 22.38
N LYS A 539 -12.51 16.96 22.29
CA LYS A 539 -12.59 15.53 22.57
C LYS A 539 -12.09 14.73 21.36
N PRO A 540 -11.62 13.49 21.56
CA PRO A 540 -11.32 12.61 20.44
C PRO A 540 -12.61 12.30 19.65
N GLN A 541 -12.46 12.16 18.33
CA GLN A 541 -13.52 11.60 17.49
C GLN A 541 -13.64 10.11 17.81
N GLN A 542 -14.85 9.56 17.78
CA GLN A 542 -15.08 8.14 18.09
C GLN A 542 -15.88 7.47 16.98
N SER A 543 -15.65 6.18 16.79
CA SER A 543 -16.22 5.35 15.73
C SER A 543 -16.67 4.01 16.29
N ASP A 544 -17.89 3.59 15.98
CA ASP A 544 -18.42 2.26 16.29
C ASP A 544 -18.62 1.52 14.97
N TYR A 545 -17.71 0.59 14.68
CA TYR A 545 -17.66 -0.18 13.44
C TYR A 545 -18.19 -1.60 13.67
N TYR A 546 -19.11 -2.01 12.79
CA TYR A 546 -19.70 -3.35 12.75
C TYR A 546 -19.55 -3.91 11.34
N ALA A 547 -19.09 -5.16 11.22
CA ALA A 547 -19.01 -5.85 9.94
C ALA A 547 -19.40 -7.33 10.07
N ILE A 548 -20.06 -7.84 9.03
CA ILE A 548 -20.33 -9.26 8.84
C ILE A 548 -19.93 -9.65 7.41
N GLY A 549 -19.24 -10.77 7.25
CA GLY A 549 -18.75 -11.24 5.97
C GLY A 549 -18.80 -12.75 5.80
N ALA A 550 -18.84 -13.17 4.55
CA ALA A 550 -18.77 -14.56 4.12
C ALA A 550 -17.79 -14.66 2.95
N GLU A 551 -16.91 -15.65 3.01
CA GLU A 551 -15.82 -15.86 2.06
C GLU A 551 -15.85 -17.33 1.63
N TYR A 552 -15.82 -17.59 0.33
CA TYR A 552 -15.84 -18.94 -0.27
C TYR A 552 -14.56 -19.15 -1.08
N ASN A 553 -13.73 -20.10 -0.65
CA ASN A 553 -12.37 -20.25 -1.16
C ASN A 553 -12.08 -21.67 -1.65
N THR A 554 -11.87 -21.81 -2.95
CA THR A 554 -11.43 -23.04 -3.61
C THR A 554 -10.24 -22.74 -4.55
N PRO A 555 -9.53 -23.77 -5.08
CA PRO A 555 -8.45 -23.55 -6.04
C PRO A 555 -8.90 -22.90 -7.38
N ARG A 556 -10.21 -22.91 -7.69
CA ARG A 556 -10.75 -22.35 -8.94
C ARG A 556 -11.58 -21.09 -8.77
N ILE A 557 -12.23 -20.90 -7.61
CA ILE A 557 -13.11 -19.77 -7.32
C ILE A 557 -12.78 -19.24 -5.92
N GLN A 558 -12.55 -17.94 -5.83
CA GLN A 558 -12.46 -17.17 -4.60
C GLN A 558 -13.52 -16.07 -4.66
N ALA A 559 -14.37 -15.98 -3.65
CA ALA A 559 -15.43 -14.97 -3.60
C ALA A 559 -15.62 -14.47 -2.16
N SER A 560 -15.73 -13.16 -1.97
CA SER A 560 -16.04 -12.57 -0.67
C SER A 560 -17.22 -11.60 -0.75
N LEU A 561 -17.99 -11.56 0.32
CA LEU A 561 -19.06 -10.61 0.57
C LEU A 561 -18.83 -10.03 1.97
N THR A 562 -18.87 -8.72 2.15
CA THR A 562 -18.78 -8.07 3.47
C THR A 562 -19.70 -6.87 3.53
N ALA A 563 -20.69 -6.93 4.43
CA ALA A 563 -21.57 -5.81 4.75
C ALA A 563 -21.06 -5.12 6.03
N TYR A 564 -21.02 -3.79 6.03
CA TYR A 564 -20.51 -3.02 7.16
C TYR A 564 -21.34 -1.77 7.48
N HIS A 565 -21.31 -1.38 8.76
CA HIS A 565 -21.85 -0.13 9.28
C HIS A 565 -20.80 0.55 10.15
N ASN A 566 -20.61 1.87 9.96
CA ASN A 566 -19.84 2.70 10.88
C ASN A 566 -20.68 3.88 11.34
N ARG A 567 -20.72 4.12 12.65
CA ARG A 567 -21.27 5.34 13.25
C ARG A 567 -20.12 6.15 13.85
N ILE A 568 -20.01 7.43 13.51
CA ILE A 568 -18.94 8.31 13.98
C ILE A 568 -19.53 9.46 14.78
N GLY A 569 -18.97 9.73 15.96
CA GLY A 569 -19.35 10.81 16.86
C GLY A 569 -18.18 11.77 17.14
N ASN A 570 -18.52 12.95 17.65
CA ASN A 570 -17.58 14.02 17.99
C ASN A 570 -16.70 14.47 16.81
N ILE A 571 -17.19 14.43 15.57
CA ILE A 571 -16.40 14.86 14.41
C ILE A 571 -16.00 16.33 14.61
N ILE A 572 -14.70 16.59 14.49
CA ILE A 572 -14.13 17.93 14.62
C ILE A 572 -14.41 18.67 13.32
N SER A 573 -14.98 19.87 13.45
CA SER A 573 -15.29 20.77 12.34
C SER A 573 -14.87 22.18 12.70
N LEU A 574 -14.40 22.93 11.71
CA LEU A 574 -14.15 24.36 11.85
C LEU A 574 -15.48 25.09 11.64
N GLN A 575 -15.97 25.79 12.65
CA GLN A 575 -17.24 26.52 12.63
C GLN A 575 -17.01 28.02 12.84
N HIS A 576 -18.01 28.83 12.51
CA HIS A 576 -18.01 30.25 12.85
C HIS A 576 -18.17 30.43 14.36
N THR A 577 -17.62 31.52 14.90
CA THR A 577 -17.73 31.91 16.31
C THR A 577 -17.69 33.44 16.41
N GLU A 578 -18.21 34.00 17.50
CA GLU A 578 -18.19 35.46 17.69
C GLU A 578 -16.76 36.02 17.59
N THR A 579 -16.54 36.89 16.61
CA THR A 579 -15.30 37.65 16.42
C THR A 579 -15.07 38.56 17.62
N SER A 580 -13.93 38.44 18.30
CA SER A 580 -13.65 39.19 19.55
C SER A 580 -13.54 40.70 19.32
N TYR A 581 -13.55 41.50 20.38
CA TYR A 581 -13.33 42.95 20.24
C TYR A 581 -11.93 43.23 19.68
N GLU A 582 -10.93 42.48 20.15
CA GLU A 582 -9.54 42.53 19.75
C GLU A 582 -9.37 42.13 18.27
N ASP A 583 -10.04 41.06 17.82
CA ASP A 583 -10.06 40.64 16.41
C ASP A 583 -10.64 41.76 15.52
N ARG A 584 -11.74 42.39 15.94
CA ARG A 584 -12.38 43.51 15.20
C ARG A 584 -11.46 44.75 15.10
N GLN A 585 -10.63 45.03 16.12
CA GLN A 585 -9.60 46.09 16.03
C GLN A 585 -8.52 45.78 14.99
N LEU A 586 -8.27 44.50 14.68
CA LEU A 586 -7.36 44.04 13.63
C LEU A 586 -8.04 43.90 12.24
N LEU A 587 -9.26 44.43 12.08
CA LEU A 587 -10.09 44.33 10.88
C LEU A 587 -10.44 42.88 10.47
N VAL A 588 -10.45 41.95 11.41
CA VAL A 588 -10.98 40.60 11.20
C VAL A 588 -12.50 40.67 11.04
N GLU A 589 -13.02 40.06 9.96
CA GLU A 589 -14.46 40.01 9.69
C GLU A 589 -15.15 38.81 10.34
N GLU A 590 -14.46 37.67 10.42
CA GLU A 590 -15.00 36.38 10.89
C GLU A 590 -13.95 35.61 11.69
N THR A 591 -14.35 35.05 12.84
CA THR A 591 -13.47 34.20 13.66
C THR A 591 -13.92 32.73 13.59
N MET A 592 -13.03 31.89 13.07
CA MET A 592 -13.28 30.46 12.82
C MET A 592 -12.62 29.60 13.90
N ARG A 593 -13.36 28.65 14.49
CA ARG A 593 -12.87 27.80 15.57
C ARG A 593 -13.22 26.32 15.43
N TYR A 594 -12.30 25.44 15.82
CA TYR A 594 -12.54 24.00 15.82
C TYR A 594 -13.43 23.56 16.99
N VAL A 595 -14.46 22.76 16.70
CA VAL A 595 -15.41 22.20 17.69
C VAL A 595 -15.79 20.76 17.35
N ASN A 596 -16.09 19.94 18.36
CA ASN A 596 -16.74 18.64 18.15
C ASN A 596 -18.25 18.86 17.99
N LEU A 597 -18.79 18.74 16.77
CA LEU A 597 -20.21 19.00 16.50
C LEU A 597 -20.86 17.90 15.65
N SER A 598 -20.19 17.48 14.58
CA SER A 598 -20.78 16.61 13.57
C SER A 598 -20.81 15.13 13.95
N LYS A 599 -21.75 14.40 13.35
CA LYS A 599 -21.88 12.95 13.44
C LYS A 599 -21.89 12.35 12.04
N GLY A 600 -21.25 11.21 11.86
CA GLY A 600 -21.19 10.47 10.61
C GLY A 600 -21.97 9.16 10.70
N ARG A 601 -22.57 8.74 9.60
CA ARG A 601 -23.09 7.37 9.42
C ARG A 601 -22.69 6.84 8.05
N ILE A 602 -22.20 5.61 8.04
CA ILE A 602 -21.72 4.93 6.84
C ILE A 602 -22.35 3.53 6.81
N TYR A 603 -22.88 3.15 5.67
CA TYR A 603 -23.28 1.78 5.35
C TYR A 603 -22.57 1.39 4.06
N GLY A 604 -22.13 0.15 3.94
CA GLY A 604 -21.52 -0.32 2.70
C GLY A 604 -21.53 -1.83 2.53
N LEU A 605 -21.25 -2.23 1.30
CA LEU A 605 -21.21 -3.62 0.85
C LEU A 605 -20.03 -3.79 -0.11
N ASP A 606 -19.02 -4.51 0.33
CA ASP A 606 -17.90 -4.93 -0.52
C ASP A 606 -18.14 -6.35 -1.03
N VAL A 607 -17.87 -6.56 -2.32
CA VAL A 607 -17.85 -7.86 -2.99
C VAL A 607 -16.51 -8.02 -3.69
N SER A 608 -15.89 -9.18 -3.58
CA SER A 608 -14.79 -9.58 -4.47
C SER A 608 -15.09 -10.92 -5.13
N PHE A 609 -14.59 -11.10 -6.34
CA PHE A 609 -14.67 -12.35 -7.07
C PHE A 609 -13.42 -12.56 -7.91
N HIS A 610 -12.88 -13.77 -7.91
CA HIS A 610 -11.76 -14.19 -8.74
C HIS A 610 -11.94 -15.66 -9.14
N VAL A 611 -11.69 -15.96 -10.41
CA VAL A 611 -11.90 -17.29 -11.00
C VAL A 611 -10.77 -17.65 -11.97
N ASN A 612 -10.26 -18.87 -11.79
CA ASN A 612 -9.31 -19.51 -12.70
C ASN A 612 -10.10 -20.30 -13.75
N LEU A 613 -10.12 -19.78 -14.98
CA LEU A 613 -10.84 -20.36 -16.11
C LEU A 613 -9.92 -21.28 -16.94
N PRO A 614 -10.49 -22.19 -17.75
CA PRO A 614 -9.71 -22.99 -18.70
C PRO A 614 -8.88 -22.12 -19.67
N HIS A 615 -7.84 -22.71 -20.27
CA HIS A 615 -6.93 -22.07 -21.23
C HIS A 615 -6.02 -20.96 -20.67
N GLN A 616 -5.67 -21.02 -19.38
CA GLN A 616 -4.76 -20.05 -18.71
C GLN A 616 -5.32 -18.62 -18.73
N ILE A 617 -6.64 -18.51 -18.53
CA ILE A 617 -7.37 -17.24 -18.36
C ILE A 617 -7.73 -17.11 -16.88
N GLU A 618 -7.39 -15.98 -16.28
CA GLU A 618 -7.87 -15.56 -14.96
C GLU A 618 -8.86 -14.41 -15.17
N ALA A 619 -9.92 -14.37 -14.37
CA ALA A 619 -10.89 -13.28 -14.38
C ALA A 619 -11.29 -12.90 -12.96
N GLY A 620 -11.69 -11.65 -12.74
CA GLY A 620 -12.14 -11.21 -11.43
C GLY A 620 -12.53 -9.74 -11.40
N GLY A 621 -12.84 -9.27 -10.20
CA GLY A 621 -13.20 -7.89 -9.95
C GLY A 621 -13.63 -7.65 -8.52
N THR A 622 -13.79 -6.39 -8.17
CA THR A 622 -14.37 -5.97 -6.89
C THR A 622 -15.47 -4.97 -7.14
N TYR A 623 -16.51 -5.01 -6.30
CA TYR A 623 -17.61 -4.05 -6.29
C TYR A 623 -17.69 -3.48 -4.87
N SER A 624 -17.82 -2.17 -4.74
CA SER A 624 -18.06 -1.51 -3.46
C SER A 624 -19.26 -0.59 -3.59
N TYR A 625 -20.30 -0.84 -2.78
CA TYR A 625 -21.40 0.08 -2.56
C TYR A 625 -21.18 0.84 -1.24
N LEU A 626 -21.45 2.14 -1.27
CA LEU A 626 -21.19 3.04 -0.15
C LEU A 626 -22.31 4.08 0.01
N ASN A 627 -22.88 4.19 1.20
CA ASN A 627 -23.78 5.27 1.58
C ASN A 627 -23.23 5.96 2.85
N ALA A 628 -22.46 7.03 2.63
CA ALA A 628 -21.71 7.74 3.66
C ALA A 628 -22.21 9.19 3.80
N LYS A 629 -22.72 9.54 4.98
CA LYS A 629 -23.30 10.86 5.27
C LYS A 629 -22.75 11.44 6.58
N GLU A 630 -22.46 12.74 6.57
CA GLU A 630 -22.07 13.54 7.74
C GLU A 630 -23.13 14.61 8.02
N GLN A 631 -23.39 14.92 9.29
CA GLN A 631 -24.17 16.11 9.63
C GLN A 631 -23.34 17.37 9.38
N ARG A 632 -23.94 18.39 8.79
CA ARG A 632 -23.38 19.74 8.72
C ARG A 632 -24.41 20.80 9.07
N THR A 633 -23.89 21.94 9.53
CA THR A 633 -24.60 23.20 9.58
C THR A 633 -25.04 23.59 8.18
N ASP A 634 -26.31 23.97 8.05
CA ASP A 634 -26.96 24.37 6.79
C ASP A 634 -27.31 25.87 6.84
N ASP A 635 -27.91 26.27 7.96
CA ASP A 635 -28.12 27.64 8.42
C ASP A 635 -27.98 27.63 9.95
N GLU A 636 -27.42 28.68 10.56
CA GLU A 636 -27.31 28.81 12.03
C GLU A 636 -28.61 29.37 12.66
N GLU A 637 -29.50 29.98 11.87
CA GLU A 637 -30.77 30.56 12.33
C GLU A 637 -31.99 29.62 12.18
N ALA A 638 -31.82 28.43 11.59
CA ALA A 638 -32.91 27.49 11.31
C ALA A 638 -33.15 26.45 12.43
N GLU A 639 -34.42 26.09 12.67
CA GLU A 639 -34.82 25.11 13.69
C GLU A 639 -34.15 23.72 13.52
N ASP A 640 -33.87 23.33 12.27
CA ASP A 640 -33.32 22.02 11.90
C ASP A 640 -31.81 22.13 11.52
N TYR A 641 -31.03 22.77 12.39
CA TYR A 641 -29.67 23.29 12.16
C TYR A 641 -28.59 22.30 11.66
N MET A 642 -28.84 20.97 11.65
CA MET A 642 -27.82 19.94 11.37
C MET A 642 -28.29 18.80 10.45
N LYS A 643 -28.20 19.01 9.13
CA LYS A 643 -28.70 18.09 8.10
C LYS A 643 -27.66 17.06 7.64
N TYR A 644 -28.10 15.84 7.33
CA TYR A 644 -27.24 14.74 6.86
C TYR A 644 -26.95 14.86 5.35
N VAL A 645 -25.86 15.53 5.00
CA VAL A 645 -25.32 15.62 3.64
C VAL A 645 -24.39 14.44 3.34
N HIS A 646 -24.08 14.20 2.06
CA HIS A 646 -23.08 13.19 1.68
C HIS A 646 -21.67 13.65 2.09
N ILE A 647 -20.82 12.71 2.51
CA ILE A 647 -19.42 13.03 2.78
C ILE A 647 -18.74 13.40 1.45
N ASN A 648 -18.09 14.57 1.40
CA ASN A 648 -17.46 15.07 0.17
C ASN A 648 -16.47 14.04 -0.43
N GLY A 649 -16.60 13.81 -1.74
CA GLY A 649 -15.75 12.89 -2.47
C GLY A 649 -16.18 11.42 -2.40
N THR A 650 -17.36 11.11 -1.84
CA THR A 650 -17.91 9.74 -1.83
C THR A 650 -18.75 9.45 -3.08
N ALA A 651 -18.67 8.23 -3.61
CA ALA A 651 -19.49 7.74 -4.72
C ALA A 651 -20.33 6.55 -4.24
N HIS A 652 -21.52 6.33 -4.82
CA HIS A 652 -22.39 5.23 -4.42
C HIS A 652 -21.92 3.86 -4.93
N HIS A 653 -21.35 3.79 -6.13
CA HIS A 653 -20.91 2.52 -6.73
C HIS A 653 -19.51 2.67 -7.33
N ASN A 654 -18.58 1.84 -6.85
CA ASN A 654 -17.26 1.63 -7.46
C ASN A 654 -17.17 0.19 -7.97
N VAL A 655 -16.55 -0.01 -9.13
CA VAL A 655 -16.29 -1.35 -9.68
C VAL A 655 -14.88 -1.40 -10.26
N THR A 656 -14.13 -2.45 -9.93
CA THR A 656 -12.95 -2.89 -10.67
C THR A 656 -13.25 -4.24 -11.34
N PHE A 657 -12.73 -4.42 -12.55
CA PHE A 657 -12.76 -5.65 -13.30
C PHE A 657 -11.34 -5.92 -13.82
N GLN A 658 -10.92 -7.18 -13.80
CA GLN A 658 -9.69 -7.64 -14.42
C GLN A 658 -9.93 -8.96 -15.15
N SER A 659 -9.27 -9.14 -16.28
CA SER A 659 -8.99 -10.47 -16.80
C SER A 659 -7.61 -10.49 -17.41
N SER A 660 -6.87 -11.55 -17.12
CA SER A 660 -5.54 -11.80 -17.67
C SER A 660 -5.51 -13.14 -18.38
N TRP A 661 -4.71 -13.21 -19.43
CA TRP A 661 -4.37 -14.44 -20.11
C TRP A 661 -2.86 -14.58 -20.14
N ARG A 662 -2.35 -15.78 -19.87
CA ARG A 662 -0.92 -16.06 -19.88
C ARG A 662 -0.58 -17.27 -20.74
N HIS A 663 0.58 -17.23 -21.38
CA HIS A 663 1.12 -18.39 -22.10
C HIS A 663 2.66 -18.42 -22.04
N ALA A 664 3.22 -19.61 -21.84
CA ALA A 664 4.65 -19.81 -21.64
C ALA A 664 5.26 -20.75 -22.70
N TRP A 665 6.11 -20.20 -23.56
CA TRP A 665 7.00 -20.94 -24.44
C TRP A 665 8.37 -21.14 -23.76
N LYS A 666 9.20 -22.04 -24.32
CA LYS A 666 10.45 -22.55 -23.73
C LYS A 666 11.48 -21.50 -23.27
N LYS A 667 11.47 -20.27 -23.81
CA LYS A 667 12.36 -19.14 -23.43
C LYS A 667 11.65 -17.78 -23.36
N TYR A 668 10.32 -17.77 -23.43
CA TYR A 668 9.50 -16.57 -23.58
C TYR A 668 8.15 -16.78 -22.92
N THR A 669 7.63 -15.80 -22.18
CA THR A 669 6.29 -15.85 -21.58
C THR A 669 5.56 -14.56 -21.93
N MET A 670 4.36 -14.69 -22.48
CA MET A 670 3.46 -13.56 -22.72
C MET A 670 2.36 -13.55 -21.67
N GLY A 671 2.04 -12.38 -21.15
CA GLY A 671 0.76 -12.07 -20.52
C GLY A 671 0.04 -11.00 -21.34
N ILE A 672 -1.29 -11.04 -21.37
CA ILE A 672 -2.16 -9.97 -21.87
C ILE A 672 -3.23 -9.75 -20.80
N SER A 673 -3.35 -8.54 -20.29
CA SER A 673 -4.29 -8.24 -19.21
C SER A 673 -5.13 -6.99 -19.53
N ILE A 674 -6.44 -7.10 -19.31
CA ILE A 674 -7.41 -6.03 -19.46
C ILE A 674 -7.98 -5.68 -18.10
N TYR A 675 -8.02 -4.38 -17.80
CA TYR A 675 -8.59 -3.83 -16.57
C TYR A 675 -9.68 -2.81 -16.90
N GLY A 676 -10.80 -2.89 -16.20
CA GLY A 676 -11.89 -1.92 -16.26
C GLY A 676 -12.13 -1.33 -14.88
N ARG A 677 -12.35 -0.02 -14.81
CA ARG A 677 -12.82 0.67 -13.60
C ARG A 677 -14.06 1.48 -13.95
N TYR A 678 -15.10 1.37 -13.15
CA TYR A 678 -16.27 2.24 -13.17
C TYR A 678 -16.45 2.94 -11.81
N GLN A 679 -16.93 4.17 -11.84
CA GLN A 679 -17.30 4.96 -10.67
C GLN A 679 -18.58 5.73 -10.98
N SER A 680 -19.56 5.69 -10.07
CA SER A 680 -20.78 6.48 -10.17
C SER A 680 -20.52 7.98 -10.03
N GLU A 681 -21.59 8.79 -10.07
CA GLU A 681 -21.52 10.16 -9.57
C GLU A 681 -20.90 10.20 -8.16
N ARG A 682 -20.04 11.20 -7.93
CA ARG A 682 -19.30 11.41 -6.68
C ARG A 682 -19.73 12.74 -6.06
N TYR A 683 -20.27 12.68 -4.85
CA TYR A 683 -21.05 13.73 -4.21
C TYR A 683 -20.20 14.79 -3.50
N TYR A 684 -20.65 16.04 -3.58
CA TYR A 684 -20.03 17.19 -2.90
C TYR A 684 -21.07 18.21 -2.43
N THR A 685 -20.74 18.92 -1.35
CA THR A 685 -21.52 20.05 -0.81
C THR A 685 -21.24 21.39 -1.49
N SER A 686 -20.17 21.49 -2.27
CA SER A 686 -19.74 22.70 -2.98
C SER A 686 -19.29 22.30 -4.39
N ASP A 687 -19.21 23.27 -5.31
CA ASP A 687 -18.52 23.12 -6.59
C ASP A 687 -19.10 21.99 -7.50
N GLY A 688 -20.36 21.60 -7.25
CA GLY A 688 -21.12 20.58 -7.97
C GLY A 688 -20.66 19.13 -7.73
N ASN A 689 -21.51 18.16 -8.08
CA ASN A 689 -21.12 16.75 -8.08
C ASN A 689 -20.17 16.42 -9.24
N ALA A 690 -19.26 15.48 -9.00
CA ALA A 690 -18.34 14.98 -10.02
C ALA A 690 -18.98 13.84 -10.82
N LYS A 691 -18.87 13.93 -12.15
CA LYS A 691 -19.52 13.03 -13.11
C LYS A 691 -19.14 11.55 -12.92
N PRO A 692 -20.07 10.61 -13.17
CA PRO A 692 -19.73 9.20 -13.33
C PRO A 692 -18.76 9.00 -14.50
N TYR A 693 -17.91 7.99 -14.42
CA TYR A 693 -16.98 7.65 -15.49
C TYR A 693 -16.61 6.16 -15.51
N GLN A 694 -16.06 5.74 -16.64
CA GLN A 694 -15.32 4.48 -16.73
C GLN A 694 -13.95 4.71 -17.38
N LEU A 695 -12.95 3.97 -16.94
CA LEU A 695 -11.62 3.89 -17.55
C LEU A 695 -11.32 2.42 -17.83
N TRP A 696 -10.81 2.14 -19.03
CA TRP A 696 -10.37 0.81 -19.43
C TRP A 696 -8.90 0.85 -19.82
N ARG A 697 -8.16 -0.21 -19.54
CA ARG A 697 -6.72 -0.35 -19.75
C ARG A 697 -6.45 -1.71 -20.35
N ILE A 698 -5.56 -1.80 -21.33
CA ILE A 698 -5.02 -3.07 -21.81
C ILE A 698 -3.51 -3.00 -21.79
N ASN A 699 -2.86 -4.06 -21.34
CA ASN A 699 -1.41 -4.19 -21.40
C ASN A 699 -0.98 -5.60 -21.79
N SER A 700 0.30 -5.74 -22.09
CA SER A 700 0.95 -7.02 -22.32
C SER A 700 2.30 -7.05 -21.61
N VAL A 701 2.68 -8.24 -21.13
CA VAL A 701 3.94 -8.49 -20.41
C VAL A 701 4.73 -9.55 -21.15
N HIS A 702 5.99 -9.26 -21.45
CA HIS A 702 6.86 -10.06 -22.29
C HIS A 702 8.11 -10.42 -21.48
N SER A 703 8.12 -11.60 -20.86
CA SER A 703 9.25 -12.12 -20.09
C SER A 703 10.20 -12.92 -20.97
N PHE A 704 11.48 -12.56 -20.99
CA PHE A 704 12.51 -13.20 -21.81
C PHE A 704 13.59 -13.92 -20.99
N PHE A 705 14.32 -14.82 -21.66
CA PHE A 705 15.50 -15.57 -21.20
C PHE A 705 15.24 -16.65 -20.12
N ASP A 706 16.29 -17.39 -19.76
CA ASP A 706 16.24 -18.36 -18.67
C ASP A 706 16.19 -17.60 -17.34
N LYS A 707 15.06 -17.73 -16.63
CA LYS A 707 14.67 -16.92 -15.47
C LYS A 707 15.66 -16.96 -14.30
N LYS A 708 16.62 -17.89 -14.30
CA LYS A 708 17.56 -18.16 -13.19
C LYS A 708 18.77 -17.22 -13.07
N ARG A 709 19.00 -16.30 -14.01
CA ARG A 709 20.15 -15.36 -13.94
C ARG A 709 19.84 -13.93 -14.39
N PHE A 710 19.08 -13.79 -15.48
CA PHE A 710 18.82 -12.49 -16.09
C PHE A 710 17.41 -12.40 -16.69
N PRO A 711 16.35 -12.52 -15.87
CA PRO A 711 14.98 -12.26 -16.33
C PRO A 711 14.83 -10.79 -16.72
N VAL A 712 14.34 -10.58 -17.94
CA VAL A 712 13.94 -9.27 -18.47
C VAL A 712 12.44 -9.33 -18.75
N ASP A 713 11.68 -8.45 -18.12
CA ASP A 713 10.23 -8.30 -18.30
C ASP A 713 9.95 -6.96 -18.99
N VAL A 714 9.39 -6.99 -20.20
CA VAL A 714 8.97 -5.80 -20.94
C VAL A 714 7.45 -5.68 -20.89
N HIS A 715 6.95 -4.55 -20.42
CA HIS A 715 5.53 -4.23 -20.36
C HIS A 715 5.23 -3.17 -21.42
N VAL A 716 4.16 -3.34 -22.20
CA VAL A 716 3.63 -2.33 -23.12
C VAL A 716 2.13 -2.24 -22.91
N GLY A 717 1.58 -1.03 -22.83
CA GLY A 717 0.15 -0.87 -22.58
C GLY A 717 -0.45 0.46 -23.02
N ILE A 718 -1.79 0.45 -23.01
CA ILE A 718 -2.66 1.57 -23.34
C ILE A 718 -3.52 1.85 -22.11
N ASP A 719 -3.24 2.95 -21.43
CA ASP A 719 -4.09 3.49 -20.38
C ASP A 719 -5.27 4.22 -21.05
N ASN A 720 -6.47 4.11 -20.48
CA ASN A 720 -7.69 4.78 -20.96
C ASN A 720 -7.98 4.50 -22.46
N LEU A 721 -8.18 3.21 -22.76
CA LEU A 721 -8.41 2.66 -24.10
C LEU A 721 -9.51 3.43 -24.88
N PHE A 722 -10.60 3.84 -24.22
CA PHE A 722 -11.70 4.58 -24.84
C PHE A 722 -11.51 6.12 -24.89
N ASN A 723 -10.35 6.64 -24.48
CA ASN A 723 -9.99 8.06 -24.56
C ASN A 723 -10.97 9.00 -23.81
N TYR A 724 -11.52 8.56 -22.68
CA TYR A 724 -12.45 9.38 -21.89
C TYR A 724 -11.70 10.50 -21.17
N VAL A 725 -12.12 11.75 -21.37
CA VAL A 725 -11.55 12.94 -20.71
C VAL A 725 -12.68 13.71 -20.02
N ASP A 726 -12.62 13.82 -18.70
CA ASP A 726 -13.49 14.76 -17.99
C ASP A 726 -12.95 16.19 -18.18
N ARG A 727 -13.68 16.99 -18.96
CA ARG A 727 -13.36 18.39 -19.27
C ARG A 727 -14.07 19.39 -18.36
N THR A 728 -14.65 18.94 -17.24
CA THR A 728 -15.34 19.82 -16.26
C THR A 728 -14.41 20.94 -15.80
N PRO A 729 -14.81 22.22 -15.95
CA PRO A 729 -13.97 23.40 -15.67
C PRO A 729 -13.27 23.37 -14.32
N PHE A 730 -12.16 24.08 -14.19
CA PHE A 730 -11.60 24.39 -12.87
C PHE A 730 -12.61 25.23 -12.05
N GLY A 731 -12.58 25.09 -10.73
CA GLY A 731 -13.64 25.58 -9.85
C GLY A 731 -14.87 24.67 -9.76
N HIS A 732 -14.88 23.50 -10.40
CA HIS A 732 -15.89 22.45 -10.22
C HIS A 732 -15.26 21.06 -10.02
N ASN A 733 -15.98 20.16 -9.34
CA ASN A 733 -15.52 18.80 -9.10
C ASN A 733 -15.56 17.94 -10.37
N ARG A 734 -14.47 17.21 -10.63
CA ARG A 734 -14.30 16.32 -11.80
C ARG A 734 -14.20 14.86 -11.39
N GLY A 735 -14.83 13.97 -12.15
CA GLY A 735 -14.86 12.53 -11.90
C GLY A 735 -13.46 11.92 -11.92
N THR A 736 -12.71 12.20 -12.98
CA THR A 736 -11.34 11.70 -13.18
C THR A 736 -10.36 12.82 -13.56
N ILE A 737 -9.08 12.61 -13.25
CA ILE A 737 -7.95 13.42 -13.73
C ILE A 737 -7.27 12.82 -14.97
N SER A 738 -7.79 11.72 -15.54
CA SER A 738 -7.16 11.06 -16.69
C SER A 738 -7.04 12.00 -17.89
N PRO A 739 -5.86 12.09 -18.56
CA PRO A 739 -5.62 13.01 -19.67
C PRO A 739 -6.32 12.61 -20.98
N GLY A 740 -6.85 11.39 -21.05
CA GLY A 740 -7.21 10.71 -22.29
C GLY A 740 -6.41 9.42 -22.43
N ARG A 741 -6.38 8.85 -23.63
CA ARG A 741 -5.64 7.63 -23.96
C ARG A 741 -4.14 7.90 -23.91
N THR A 742 -3.38 7.14 -23.11
CA THR A 742 -1.91 7.24 -23.08
C THR A 742 -1.25 5.90 -23.35
N LEU A 743 -0.16 5.93 -24.12
CA LEU A 743 0.71 4.78 -24.34
C LEU A 743 1.86 4.80 -23.32
N TYR A 744 2.30 3.61 -22.93
CA TYR A 744 3.51 3.44 -22.13
C TYR A 744 4.30 2.19 -22.51
N ALA A 745 5.60 2.24 -22.20
CA ALA A 745 6.46 1.07 -22.13
C ALA A 745 7.19 1.04 -20.78
N SER A 746 7.45 -0.13 -20.23
CA SER A 746 8.30 -0.32 -19.06
C SER A 746 9.21 -1.52 -19.26
N VAL A 747 10.47 -1.41 -18.85
CA VAL A 747 11.43 -2.51 -18.89
C VAL A 747 11.91 -2.76 -17.46
N THR A 748 11.75 -4.00 -16.98
CA THR A 748 12.33 -4.48 -15.74
C THR A 748 13.45 -5.46 -16.06
N ILE A 749 14.65 -5.16 -15.57
CA ILE A 749 15.85 -5.99 -15.66
C ILE A 749 16.21 -6.43 -14.24
N LYS A 750 16.36 -7.74 -14.02
CA LYS A 750 16.82 -8.27 -12.71
C LYS A 750 18.06 -9.13 -12.88
N PHE A 751 19.02 -8.94 -11.99
CA PHE A 751 20.19 -9.79 -11.76
C PHE A 751 20.02 -10.45 -10.39
N GLN A 752 20.18 -11.77 -10.32
CA GLN A 752 20.16 -12.51 -9.06
C GLN A 752 21.34 -13.48 -9.02
N HIS A 753 22.04 -13.52 -7.88
CA HIS A 753 23.18 -14.40 -7.67
C HIS A 753 22.91 -15.34 -6.48
N SER A 754 22.16 -16.40 -6.77
CA SER A 754 22.17 -17.62 -5.96
C SER A 754 23.38 -18.47 -6.33
N ASP A 755 24.23 -18.80 -5.36
CA ASP A 755 25.18 -19.89 -5.52
C ASP A 755 24.46 -21.25 -5.68
N LYS A 756 25.17 -22.22 -6.23
CA LYS A 756 24.71 -23.62 -6.37
C LYS A 756 24.95 -24.42 -5.09
#